data_AF-A0A847M3G6-F1
#
_entry.id   AF-A0A847M3G6-F1
#
_cell.length_a   1.000
_cell.length_b   1.000
_cell.length_c   1.000
_cell.angle_alpha   90.00
_cell.angle_beta   90.00
_cell.angle_gamma   90.00
#
_symmetry.space_group_name_H-M   'P 1'
#
loop_
_entity.id
_entity.type
_entity.pdbx_description
1 polymer ?
#
loop_
_entity_poly.entity_id
_entity_poly.type
_entity_poly.pdbx_seq_one_letter_code
_entity_poly.pdbx_strand_id
1 'polypeptide(L)'
;MSHISFETGHASHGGNRDSLIRAARAAGWTGDDESFIDASVNLNPLGPPACLKEVLLSSYDSILMYPDPSYGDLVEKAAHFHHNVSVDYVFGNGADELIFALARMLVKSWEITPGCALVHIPCYTSYIEALKAVGLNIITTYRYEDLLQFNQEKDSRKIRCIWLGAPNNPDGELPEGYPDSILSGAERNPGVFYIVDEAFIDFSNGDSLLQRPYLPANIVVIRSLTKIFTVPGLRIGYAVLSKQLGTLLRKELPNWPLNVIAELFAQRIFTDPKIPDFITATQQLIKAEQERVLTLLTPFYECSLSRANFFIIRSRFKVSPDGTPGEAGVALRYYALSRGIALRDCSAIPGLGEEWSRIGLRRPEENNTILRTLLAFAEGASSQNEGFALHLSKKRARALMIQGCSSSAGKSILVSALCRIMRNRGIDVAPYKAQNMSNNSAISHDGLELGRAQAVQALACGLLPDVRMNPVLIKPEGESTSQIILNGKPWGRRTARDYYADKRDLVRAAQVAYDSLAREHELIILEGAGSPAEINLKDGDFVNMQAALHAEADVYLVGDIDRGGVFAAFLGHLATFDAEERRLLKGFIINKFRGDLNLLKPAYELFKGYTNIPIVGCIPYYNDIFIPEEDEHRLLNSAVTGSAVGKVDMALNKLAIGILQLPHGSNFTDFEAFVVESDVTLIPVQNAIDLEGLDALIIPGTKTTIEDLLWLEKRGLVDKLVQQASEGLFVFGICGGYQMLGMWIRDPEHIESRWSVKPGLGLLPLETEFVDKKTLYHGTYTVYWPSSYNVEGSYDILSIRGYEIHHGQTRILAARDGDVCFDDTTLFPFMKNSAGEALGYWKDSVMGTYLHGVFDNDHFRTAFLNMLRKRKKLALQEIRQAPQIDRELQKLADLVEANCDIKKMLKNLGLT
;
A
#
# COMPACT_ATOMS: atom_id res chain seq x y z
N MET A 1 -19.94 6.10 44.74
CA MET A 1 -18.49 5.93 44.52
C MET A 1 -17.90 5.13 45.67
N SER A 2 -18.42 3.92 45.89
CA SER A 2 -18.01 2.98 46.93
C SER A 2 -17.89 1.63 46.24
N HIS A 3 -16.67 1.10 46.16
CA HIS A 3 -16.30 -0.22 45.63
C HIS A 3 -17.02 -0.67 44.35
N ILE A 4 -16.64 -0.13 43.20
CA ILE A 4 -16.49 -1.01 42.03
C ILE A 4 -15.10 -1.60 42.21
N SER A 5 -15.01 -2.78 42.83
CA SER A 5 -13.78 -3.54 42.71
C SER A 5 -13.60 -3.83 41.22
N PHE A 6 -12.51 -3.33 40.63
CA PHE A 6 -11.99 -3.89 39.38
C PHE A 6 -11.37 -5.26 39.68
N GLU A 7 -12.08 -6.10 40.43
CA GLU A 7 -11.77 -7.51 40.60
C GLU A 7 -12.18 -8.24 39.32
N THR A 8 -11.32 -8.15 38.32
CA THR A 8 -11.07 -9.35 37.53
C THR A 8 -10.35 -10.30 38.47
N GLY A 9 -11.11 -11.11 39.22
CA GLY A 9 -10.65 -12.01 40.29
C GLY A 9 -9.62 -13.08 39.92
N HIS A 10 -8.85 -12.92 38.83
CA HIS A 10 -7.69 -13.73 38.48
C HIS A 10 -6.65 -13.02 37.57
N ALA A 11 -6.75 -11.72 37.24
CA ALA A 11 -5.77 -11.10 36.34
C ALA A 11 -4.60 -10.45 37.10
N SER A 12 -3.71 -11.27 37.66
CA SER A 12 -2.41 -10.80 38.18
C SER A 12 -1.55 -10.11 37.10
N HIS A 13 -1.94 -10.20 35.81
CA HIS A 13 -1.23 -9.67 34.64
C HIS A 13 -2.15 -8.88 33.69
N GLY A 14 -1.60 -7.90 32.95
CA GLY A 14 -2.32 -7.16 31.89
C GLY A 14 -2.47 -7.97 30.60
N GLY A 15 -3.27 -7.49 29.64
CA GLY A 15 -3.32 -8.03 28.27
C GLY A 15 -4.55 -8.87 27.88
N ASN A 16 -5.59 -8.95 28.71
CA ASN A 16 -6.89 -9.46 28.26
C ASN A 16 -7.68 -8.35 27.56
N ARG A 17 -7.44 -8.19 26.24
CA ARG A 17 -8.00 -7.11 25.42
C ARG A 17 -9.53 -7.04 25.51
N ASP A 18 -10.23 -8.18 25.42
CA ASP A 18 -11.70 -8.19 25.46
C ASP A 18 -12.26 -7.74 26.80
N SER A 19 -11.60 -8.11 27.90
CA SER A 19 -11.99 -7.65 29.23
C SER A 19 -11.74 -6.16 29.40
N LEU A 20 -10.63 -5.64 28.87
CA LEU A 20 -10.30 -4.22 28.90
C LEU A 20 -11.27 -3.39 28.05
N ILE A 21 -11.67 -3.89 26.88
CA ILE A 21 -12.70 -3.27 26.03
C ILE A 21 -14.05 -3.21 26.76
N ARG A 22 -14.47 -4.29 27.42
CA ARG A 22 -15.69 -4.28 28.24
C ARG A 22 -15.62 -3.25 29.37
N ALA A 23 -14.47 -3.14 30.03
CA ALA A 23 -14.25 -2.15 31.08
C ALA A 23 -14.26 -0.70 30.52
N ALA A 24 -13.68 -0.47 29.33
CA ALA A 24 -13.75 0.81 28.64
C ALA A 24 -15.17 1.21 28.26
N ARG A 25 -15.97 0.27 27.74
CA ARG A 25 -17.40 0.53 27.45
C ARG A 25 -18.17 0.89 28.73
N ALA A 26 -17.89 0.19 29.84
CA ALA A 26 -18.47 0.52 31.13
C ALA A 26 -18.03 1.90 31.66
N ALA A 27 -16.81 2.35 31.31
CA ALA A 27 -16.30 3.68 31.61
C ALA A 27 -16.79 4.78 30.64
N GLY A 28 -17.64 4.44 29.65
CA GLY A 28 -18.26 5.40 28.73
C GLY A 28 -17.60 5.51 27.35
N TRP A 29 -16.65 4.64 27.01
CA TRP A 29 -16.03 4.61 25.67
C TRP A 29 -16.98 4.02 24.61
N THR A 30 -17.12 4.70 23.47
CA THR A 30 -18.03 4.31 22.37
C THR A 30 -17.32 4.03 21.04
N GLY A 31 -15.99 3.90 21.05
CA GLY A 31 -15.20 3.60 19.86
C GLY A 31 -15.36 2.17 19.35
N ASP A 32 -14.93 1.92 18.12
CA ASP A 32 -14.86 0.57 17.55
C ASP A 32 -13.68 -0.20 18.18
N ASP A 33 -13.79 -1.53 18.33
CA ASP A 33 -12.80 -2.37 19.04
C ASP A 33 -11.37 -2.25 18.47
N GLU A 34 -11.23 -1.99 17.18
CA GLU A 34 -9.94 -1.79 16.52
C GLU A 34 -9.25 -0.47 16.87
N SER A 35 -9.99 0.51 17.40
CA SER A 35 -9.44 1.79 17.86
C SER A 35 -8.98 1.75 19.33
N PHE A 36 -9.18 0.62 20.03
CA PHE A 36 -8.76 0.44 21.42
C PHE A 36 -7.24 0.30 21.55
N ILE A 37 -6.62 1.09 22.43
CA ILE A 37 -5.17 1.07 22.66
C ILE A 37 -4.87 0.37 23.99
N ASP A 38 -4.24 -0.80 23.92
CA ASP A 38 -3.73 -1.51 25.10
C ASP A 38 -2.27 -1.12 25.39
N ALA A 39 -2.09 -0.06 26.17
CA ALA A 39 -0.79 0.35 26.70
C ALA A 39 -0.47 -0.30 28.06
N SER A 40 -1.30 -1.27 28.51
CA SER A 40 -1.04 -2.01 29.75
C SER A 40 -0.03 -3.15 29.55
N VAL A 41 0.21 -3.54 28.30
CA VAL A 41 1.16 -4.58 27.89
C VAL A 41 2.42 -4.00 27.26
N ASN A 42 3.54 -4.70 27.47
CA ASN A 42 4.86 -4.28 27.01
C ASN A 42 5.28 -5.14 25.80
N LEU A 43 4.77 -4.82 24.62
CA LEU A 43 5.09 -5.52 23.36
C LEU A 43 5.82 -4.58 22.41
N ASN A 44 6.61 -5.12 21.48
CA ASN A 44 7.30 -4.31 20.50
C ASN A 44 6.29 -3.58 19.58
N PRO A 45 6.35 -2.25 19.48
CA PRO A 45 5.43 -1.47 18.64
C PRO A 45 5.53 -1.81 17.15
N LEU A 46 6.67 -2.33 16.66
CA LEU A 46 6.82 -2.75 15.26
C LEU A 46 6.02 -4.00 14.90
N GLY A 47 5.47 -4.72 15.88
CA GLY A 47 4.78 -5.99 15.65
C GLY A 47 5.77 -7.16 15.55
N PRO A 48 5.34 -8.31 15.00
CA PRO A 48 6.20 -9.47 14.82
C PRO A 48 7.09 -9.33 13.57
N PRO A 49 8.27 -9.97 13.55
CA PRO A 49 9.12 -10.00 12.36
C PRO A 49 8.46 -10.77 11.21
N ALA A 50 8.80 -10.41 9.98
CA ALA A 50 8.20 -10.97 8.76
C ALA A 50 8.29 -12.50 8.69
N CYS A 51 9.37 -13.08 9.22
CA CYS A 51 9.60 -14.52 9.24
C CYS A 51 8.54 -15.33 10.04
N LEU A 52 7.79 -14.70 10.96
CA LEU A 52 6.68 -15.37 11.65
C LEU A 52 5.66 -15.93 10.65
N LYS A 53 5.39 -15.18 9.58
CA LYS A 53 4.42 -15.57 8.57
C LYS A 53 4.87 -16.79 7.77
N GLU A 54 6.15 -16.83 7.41
CA GLU A 54 6.77 -17.97 6.74
C GLU A 54 6.65 -19.24 7.59
N VAL A 55 6.90 -19.12 8.90
CA VAL A 55 6.77 -20.22 9.85
C VAL A 55 5.32 -20.69 9.96
N LEU A 56 4.35 -19.78 10.07
CA LEU A 56 2.94 -20.14 10.18
C LEU A 56 2.40 -20.83 8.91
N LEU A 57 2.83 -20.39 7.73
CA LEU A 57 2.40 -20.99 6.46
C LEU A 57 3.04 -22.35 6.19
N SER A 58 4.27 -22.57 6.65
CA SER A 58 5.01 -23.82 6.40
C SER A 58 4.84 -24.88 7.49
N SER A 59 4.25 -24.55 8.65
CA SER A 59 4.19 -25.44 9.82
C SER A 59 2.93 -26.27 9.96
N TYR A 60 1.96 -26.19 9.04
CA TYR A 60 0.69 -26.93 9.16
C TYR A 60 0.90 -28.43 9.38
N ASP A 61 1.73 -29.06 8.54
CA ASP A 61 2.01 -30.50 8.66
C ASP A 61 2.87 -30.82 9.90
N SER A 62 3.70 -29.87 10.35
CA SER A 62 4.52 -30.05 11.55
C SER A 62 3.69 -30.10 12.84
N ILE A 63 2.57 -29.38 12.90
CA ILE A 63 1.65 -29.39 14.06
C ILE A 63 1.03 -30.78 14.29
N LEU A 64 0.98 -31.63 13.25
CA LEU A 64 0.46 -32.99 13.35
C LEU A 64 1.41 -33.95 14.10
N MET A 65 2.61 -33.50 14.46
CA MET A 65 3.65 -34.30 15.11
C MET A 65 4.03 -33.71 16.48
N TYR A 66 4.53 -34.55 17.39
CA TYR A 66 5.14 -34.07 18.62
C TYR A 66 6.52 -33.44 18.35
N PRO A 67 6.91 -32.37 19.07
CA PRO A 67 8.27 -31.83 19.03
C PRO A 67 9.33 -32.88 19.45
N ASP A 68 10.59 -32.62 19.12
CA ASP A 68 11.70 -33.32 19.74
C ASP A 68 11.73 -32.99 21.25
N PRO A 69 11.62 -33.98 22.17
CA PRO A 69 11.69 -33.72 23.62
C PRO A 69 12.99 -33.04 24.06
N SER A 70 14.09 -33.21 23.30
CA SER A 70 15.40 -32.64 23.62
C SER A 70 15.59 -31.21 23.10
N TYR A 71 14.83 -30.83 22.07
CA TYR A 71 15.01 -29.59 21.30
C TYR A 71 16.46 -29.35 20.85
N GLY A 72 17.20 -30.42 20.51
CA GLY A 72 18.65 -30.36 20.31
C GLY A 72 19.08 -29.36 19.23
N ASP A 73 18.39 -29.37 18.09
CA ASP A 73 18.64 -28.44 16.98
C ASP A 73 18.36 -26.97 17.37
N LEU A 74 17.30 -26.72 18.15
CA LEU A 74 16.99 -25.38 18.66
C LEU A 74 18.06 -24.90 19.66
N VAL A 75 18.54 -25.77 20.55
CA VAL A 75 19.63 -25.49 21.49
C VAL A 75 20.92 -25.13 20.74
N GLU A 76 21.25 -25.89 19.70
CA GLU A 76 22.43 -25.63 18.87
C GLU A 76 22.36 -24.27 18.17
N LYS A 77 21.21 -23.94 17.56
CA LYS A 77 20.98 -22.65 16.89
C LYS A 77 21.09 -21.47 17.87
N ALA A 78 20.51 -21.61 19.07
CA ALA A 78 20.61 -20.58 20.10
C ALA A 78 22.06 -20.37 20.56
N ALA A 79 22.82 -21.46 20.76
CA ALA A 79 24.22 -21.38 21.15
C ALA A 79 25.10 -20.66 20.10
N HIS A 80 24.82 -20.89 18.81
CA HIS A 80 25.49 -20.18 17.72
C HIS A 80 25.09 -18.70 17.67
N PHE A 81 23.81 -18.38 17.81
CA PHE A 81 23.29 -17.01 17.78
C PHE A 81 23.90 -16.13 18.89
N HIS A 82 24.06 -16.68 20.10
CA HIS A 82 24.69 -15.98 21.23
C HIS A 82 26.21 -16.13 21.28
N HIS A 83 26.82 -16.83 20.31
CA HIS A 83 28.26 -17.13 20.28
C HIS A 83 28.80 -17.78 21.57
N ASN A 84 27.99 -18.61 22.24
CA ASN A 84 28.38 -19.26 23.49
C ASN A 84 27.87 -20.72 23.59
N VAL A 85 28.76 -21.66 23.26
CA VAL A 85 28.53 -23.12 23.30
C VAL A 85 28.96 -23.78 24.62
N SER A 86 29.55 -22.98 25.53
CA SER A 86 30.05 -23.46 26.83
C SER A 86 28.93 -23.65 27.86
N VAL A 87 27.83 -22.93 27.68
CA VAL A 87 26.61 -22.97 28.48
C VAL A 87 25.55 -23.90 27.85
N ASP A 88 24.42 -24.01 28.50
CA ASP A 88 23.24 -24.75 28.05
C ASP A 88 22.05 -23.80 27.91
N TYR A 89 21.13 -24.15 27.01
CA TYR A 89 19.91 -23.41 26.72
C TYR A 89 18.72 -24.31 27.01
N VAL A 90 17.88 -23.89 27.96
CA VAL A 90 16.69 -24.63 28.35
C VAL A 90 15.46 -23.81 28.01
N PHE A 91 14.65 -24.32 27.10
CA PHE A 91 13.44 -23.66 26.63
C PHE A 91 12.22 -24.02 27.48
N GLY A 92 11.32 -23.06 27.62
CA GLY A 92 10.05 -23.23 28.34
C GLY A 92 8.92 -22.44 27.70
N ASN A 93 7.69 -22.73 28.14
CA ASN A 93 6.42 -22.17 27.68
C ASN A 93 6.24 -20.69 28.10
N GLY A 94 7.19 -19.85 27.68
CA GLY A 94 7.42 -18.51 28.20
C GLY A 94 8.44 -18.48 29.35
N ALA A 95 8.98 -17.29 29.63
CA ALA A 95 9.90 -17.06 30.75
C ALA A 95 9.26 -17.41 32.11
N ASP A 96 7.94 -17.28 32.24
CA ASP A 96 7.20 -17.53 33.47
C ASP A 96 7.30 -19.00 33.93
N GLU A 97 7.16 -19.97 33.01
CA GLU A 97 7.33 -21.39 33.36
C GLU A 97 8.73 -21.68 33.90
N LEU A 98 9.75 -21.05 33.30
CA LEU A 98 11.15 -21.18 33.71
C LEU A 98 11.38 -20.58 35.09
N ILE A 99 10.77 -19.43 35.42
CA ILE A 99 10.84 -18.82 36.75
C ILE A 99 10.35 -19.80 37.83
N PHE A 100 9.19 -20.42 37.63
CA PHE A 100 8.66 -21.40 38.58
C PHE A 100 9.50 -22.69 38.63
N ALA A 101 10.00 -23.17 37.49
CA ALA A 101 10.86 -24.34 37.43
C ALA A 101 12.22 -24.11 38.14
N LEU A 102 12.80 -22.92 37.97
CA LEU A 102 14.04 -22.52 38.65
C LEU A 102 13.87 -22.45 40.16
N ALA A 103 12.76 -21.89 40.66
CA ALA A 103 12.49 -21.87 42.10
C ALA A 103 12.45 -23.29 42.70
N ARG A 104 11.79 -24.25 42.01
CA ARG A 104 11.76 -25.67 42.43
C ARG A 104 13.14 -26.31 42.37
N MET A 105 13.87 -26.08 41.28
CA MET A 105 15.23 -26.60 41.08
C MET A 105 16.17 -26.15 42.21
N LEU A 106 16.15 -24.87 42.54
CA LEU A 106 17.01 -24.29 43.58
C LEU A 106 16.75 -24.92 44.94
N VAL A 107 15.48 -25.02 45.37
CA VAL A 107 15.16 -25.61 46.69
C VAL A 107 15.53 -27.09 46.76
N LYS A 108 15.24 -27.87 45.72
CA LYS A 108 15.60 -29.30 45.65
C LYS A 108 17.11 -29.53 45.64
N SER A 109 17.90 -28.55 45.21
CA SER A 109 19.36 -28.62 45.21
C SER A 109 20.00 -28.39 46.59
N TRP A 110 19.24 -27.95 47.61
CA TRP A 110 19.76 -27.66 48.94
C TRP A 110 19.49 -28.82 49.92
N GLU A 111 20.54 -29.53 50.33
CA GLU A 111 20.43 -30.80 51.06
C GLU A 111 20.00 -30.68 52.55
N ILE A 112 20.18 -29.53 53.22
CA ILE A 112 20.17 -29.50 54.70
C ILE A 112 19.35 -28.33 55.34
N THR A 113 19.12 -27.19 54.67
CA THR A 113 18.24 -26.12 55.21
C THR A 113 17.80 -25.12 54.14
N PRO A 114 16.54 -24.62 54.13
CA PRO A 114 16.13 -23.58 53.19
C PRO A 114 16.91 -22.28 53.49
N GLY A 115 17.56 -21.73 52.46
CA GLY A 115 18.19 -20.41 52.54
C GLY A 115 17.16 -19.27 52.44
N CYS A 116 17.65 -18.06 52.24
CA CYS A 116 16.79 -16.92 51.89
C CYS A 116 17.06 -16.51 50.43
N ALA A 117 16.03 -15.99 49.76
CA ALA A 117 16.16 -15.26 48.50
C ALA A 117 16.24 -13.76 48.77
N LEU A 118 17.22 -13.07 48.18
CA LEU A 118 17.24 -11.61 48.12
C LEU A 118 16.59 -11.17 46.80
N VAL A 119 15.56 -10.35 46.87
CA VAL A 119 14.78 -9.91 45.70
C VAL A 119 14.76 -8.39 45.65
N HIS A 120 15.14 -7.81 44.52
CA HIS A 120 14.94 -6.38 44.28
C HIS A 120 13.44 -6.09 44.13
N ILE A 121 12.92 -5.03 44.75
CA ILE A 121 11.55 -4.53 44.56
C ILE A 121 11.56 -3.03 44.23
N PRO A 122 10.65 -2.53 43.39
CA PRO A 122 9.58 -3.27 42.72
C PRO A 122 10.10 -4.23 41.66
N CYS A 123 9.35 -5.30 41.39
CA CYS A 123 9.76 -6.33 40.44
C CYS A 123 8.56 -7.03 39.79
N TYR A 124 8.87 -7.91 38.83
CA TYR A 124 7.88 -8.79 38.26
C TYR A 124 7.34 -9.73 39.35
N THR A 125 6.02 -9.78 39.49
CA THR A 125 5.34 -10.44 40.62
C THR A 125 5.63 -11.94 40.68
N SER A 126 5.84 -12.59 39.53
CA SER A 126 6.09 -14.02 39.45
C SER A 126 7.36 -14.46 40.20
N TYR A 127 8.35 -13.59 40.43
CA TYR A 127 9.53 -13.95 41.22
C TYR A 127 9.11 -14.30 42.66
N ILE A 128 8.31 -13.43 43.28
CA ILE A 128 7.83 -13.61 44.64
C ILE A 128 6.84 -14.78 44.71
N GLU A 129 5.95 -14.91 43.72
CA GLU A 129 4.99 -16.02 43.65
C GLU A 129 5.70 -17.38 43.55
N ALA A 130 6.70 -17.50 42.68
CA ALA A 130 7.48 -18.73 42.50
C ALA A 130 8.27 -19.11 43.76
N LEU A 131 8.91 -18.14 44.42
CA LEU A 131 9.66 -18.38 45.66
C LEU A 131 8.74 -18.73 46.84
N LYS A 132 7.57 -18.10 46.94
CA LYS A 132 6.54 -18.46 47.93
C LYS A 132 5.99 -19.86 47.68
N ALA A 133 5.77 -20.25 46.43
CA ALA A 133 5.25 -21.57 46.06
C ALA A 133 6.15 -22.73 46.51
N VAL A 134 7.45 -22.48 46.68
CA VAL A 134 8.42 -23.46 47.20
C VAL A 134 8.77 -23.26 48.68
N GLY A 135 8.05 -22.37 49.37
CA GLY A 135 8.22 -22.13 50.80
C GLY A 135 9.53 -21.42 51.19
N LEU A 136 10.12 -20.65 50.26
CA LEU A 136 11.39 -19.96 50.53
C LEU A 136 11.18 -18.63 51.27
N ASN A 137 12.04 -18.32 52.23
CA ASN A 137 12.05 -17.02 52.89
C ASN A 137 12.57 -15.93 51.92
N ILE A 138 11.83 -14.83 51.80
CA ILE A 138 12.13 -13.75 50.86
C ILE A 138 12.54 -12.50 51.64
N ILE A 139 13.69 -11.96 51.29
CA ILE A 139 14.21 -10.68 51.77
C ILE A 139 14.16 -9.71 50.61
N THR A 140 13.50 -8.57 50.79
CA THR A 140 13.33 -7.57 49.73
C THR A 140 14.22 -6.36 49.94
N THR A 141 14.68 -5.74 48.86
CA THR A 141 15.38 -4.45 48.89
C THR A 141 14.97 -3.55 47.72
N TYR A 142 14.96 -2.24 47.95
CA TYR A 142 14.70 -1.22 46.92
C TYR A 142 15.95 -0.79 46.15
N ARG A 143 17.14 -1.23 46.57
CA ARG A 143 18.42 -0.71 46.07
C ARG A 143 19.17 -1.80 45.33
N TYR A 144 19.55 -1.53 44.08
CA TYR A 144 20.40 -2.45 43.33
C TYR A 144 21.75 -2.67 44.00
N GLU A 145 22.29 -1.66 44.68
CA GLU A 145 23.59 -1.73 45.35
C GLU A 145 23.63 -2.82 46.42
N ASP A 146 22.50 -3.08 47.09
CA ASP A 146 22.39 -4.14 48.09
C ASP A 146 22.56 -5.54 47.47
N LEU A 147 22.22 -5.70 46.18
CA LEU A 147 22.43 -6.93 45.41
C LEU A 147 23.86 -6.98 44.86
N LEU A 148 24.33 -5.88 44.26
CA LEU A 148 25.63 -5.80 43.58
C LEU A 148 26.81 -5.88 44.56
N GLN A 149 26.66 -5.32 45.76
CA GLN A 149 27.70 -5.31 46.80
C GLN A 149 27.55 -6.44 47.82
N PHE A 150 26.60 -7.35 47.59
CA PHE A 150 26.37 -8.48 48.48
C PHE A 150 27.66 -9.28 48.74
N ASN A 151 27.84 -9.69 49.99
CA ASN A 151 28.97 -10.51 50.44
C ASN A 151 28.48 -11.59 51.40
N GLN A 152 28.50 -12.84 50.94
CA GLN A 152 27.99 -14.00 51.66
C GLN A 152 28.68 -14.21 53.01
N GLU A 153 29.98 -13.93 53.12
CA GLU A 153 30.74 -14.14 54.37
C GLU A 153 30.34 -13.15 55.47
N LYS A 154 29.85 -11.97 55.08
CA LYS A 154 29.45 -10.90 56.00
C LYS A 154 27.95 -10.92 56.32
N ASP A 155 27.19 -11.79 55.67
CA ASP A 155 25.73 -11.79 55.76
C ASP A 155 25.20 -12.96 56.60
N SER A 156 24.60 -12.65 57.74
CA SER A 156 24.01 -13.66 58.65
C SER A 156 22.66 -14.21 58.20
N ARG A 157 22.04 -13.64 57.16
CA ARG A 157 20.68 -13.95 56.70
C ARG A 157 20.59 -15.21 55.83
N LYS A 158 21.73 -15.87 55.55
CA LYS A 158 21.83 -17.11 54.76
C LYS A 158 21.23 -16.97 53.35
N ILE A 159 21.50 -15.85 52.68
CA ILE A 159 21.10 -15.66 51.28
C ILE A 159 21.74 -16.77 50.40
N ARG A 160 20.92 -17.43 49.58
CA ARG A 160 21.34 -18.50 48.66
C ARG A 160 21.02 -18.20 47.21
N CYS A 161 20.08 -17.29 46.95
CA CYS A 161 19.81 -16.81 45.61
C CYS A 161 19.44 -15.32 45.62
N ILE A 162 19.76 -14.64 44.53
CA ILE A 162 19.46 -13.24 44.27
C ILE A 162 18.64 -13.17 43.00
N TRP A 163 17.49 -12.50 43.03
CA TRP A 163 16.58 -12.34 41.89
C TRP A 163 16.45 -10.87 41.52
N LEU A 164 16.63 -10.57 40.24
CA LEU A 164 16.47 -9.22 39.69
C LEU A 164 16.07 -9.25 38.23
N GLY A 165 15.39 -8.19 37.78
CA GLY A 165 15.21 -7.87 36.36
C GLY A 165 16.27 -6.88 35.88
N ALA A 166 16.71 -7.02 34.64
CA ALA A 166 17.66 -6.13 33.97
C ALA A 166 17.39 -6.08 32.45
N PRO A 167 16.66 -5.07 31.93
CA PRO A 167 15.95 -4.02 32.65
C PRO A 167 14.79 -4.57 33.50
N ASN A 168 14.48 -3.89 34.60
CA ASN A 168 13.45 -4.31 35.54
C ASN A 168 12.04 -4.00 35.07
N ASN A 169 11.10 -4.80 35.55
CA ASN A 169 9.67 -4.60 35.35
C ASN A 169 9.08 -4.41 36.74
N PRO A 170 8.50 -3.24 37.06
CA PRO A 170 7.78 -2.37 36.13
C PRO A 170 8.44 -1.04 35.74
N ASP A 171 9.54 -0.63 36.38
CA ASP A 171 10.13 0.71 36.19
C ASP A 171 11.02 0.83 34.95
N GLY A 172 11.49 -0.29 34.38
CA GLY A 172 12.40 -0.31 33.24
C GLY A 172 13.84 -0.01 33.61
N GLU A 173 14.20 0.03 34.89
CA GLU A 173 15.54 0.40 35.35
C GLU A 173 16.58 -0.67 34.99
N LEU A 174 17.78 -0.26 34.59
CA LEU A 174 18.91 -1.16 34.39
C LEU A 174 19.95 -0.88 35.49
N PRO A 175 20.47 -1.90 36.20
CA PRO A 175 21.43 -1.69 37.28
C PRO A 175 22.67 -0.92 36.81
N GLU A 176 23.21 -0.06 37.68
CA GLU A 176 24.46 0.64 37.36
C GLU A 176 25.62 -0.35 37.15
N GLY A 177 26.44 -0.10 36.12
CA GLY A 177 27.56 -0.96 35.75
C GLY A 177 27.16 -2.33 35.21
N TYR A 178 25.89 -2.55 34.88
CA TYR A 178 25.43 -3.78 34.22
C TYR A 178 26.07 -3.95 32.83
N PRO A 179 26.42 -5.18 32.39
CA PRO A 179 26.29 -6.46 33.08
C PRO A 179 27.46 -6.80 34.03
N ASP A 180 28.56 -6.07 33.96
CA ASP A 180 29.83 -6.43 34.63
C ASP A 180 29.75 -6.36 36.17
N SER A 181 28.89 -5.51 36.71
CA SER A 181 28.60 -5.44 38.15
C SER A 181 27.96 -6.74 38.68
N ILE A 182 27.11 -7.39 37.88
CA ILE A 182 26.50 -8.68 38.23
C ILE A 182 27.51 -9.81 38.15
N LEU A 183 28.34 -9.85 37.10
CA LEU A 183 29.43 -10.82 36.98
C LEU A 183 30.37 -10.76 38.20
N SER A 184 30.82 -9.55 38.55
CA SER A 184 31.69 -9.31 39.69
C SER A 184 31.05 -9.75 41.01
N GLY A 185 29.74 -9.54 41.18
CA GLY A 185 28.98 -9.99 42.34
C GLY A 185 28.89 -11.51 42.42
N ALA A 186 28.61 -12.18 41.30
CA ALA A 186 28.52 -13.63 41.23
C ALA A 186 29.85 -14.33 41.48
N GLU A 187 30.94 -13.81 40.92
CA GLU A 187 32.30 -14.33 41.14
C GLU A 187 32.75 -14.19 42.59
N ARG A 188 32.41 -13.07 43.24
CA ARG A 188 32.68 -12.85 44.66
C ARG A 188 31.89 -13.81 45.57
N ASN A 189 30.74 -14.30 45.11
CA ASN A 189 29.81 -15.09 45.90
C ASN A 189 29.48 -16.43 45.21
N PRO A 190 30.45 -17.35 45.03
CA PRO A 190 30.25 -18.58 44.26
C PRO A 190 29.20 -19.53 44.89
N GLY A 191 28.90 -19.36 46.18
CA GLY A 191 27.87 -20.12 46.90
C GLY A 191 26.45 -19.51 46.85
N VAL A 192 26.22 -18.51 46.01
CA VAL A 192 24.93 -17.82 45.82
C VAL A 192 24.57 -17.81 44.34
N PHE A 193 23.34 -18.20 44.02
CA PHE A 193 22.83 -18.15 42.65
C PHE A 193 22.31 -16.75 42.29
N TYR A 194 22.66 -16.25 41.12
CA TYR A 194 22.15 -14.99 40.57
C TYR A 194 21.17 -15.31 39.44
N ILE A 195 19.89 -15.03 39.65
CA ILE A 195 18.82 -15.24 38.68
C ILE A 195 18.49 -13.87 38.08
N VAL A 196 18.93 -13.68 36.84
CA VAL A 196 18.86 -12.40 36.14
C VAL A 196 17.82 -12.53 35.02
N ASP A 197 16.72 -11.80 35.14
CA ASP A 197 15.71 -11.74 34.10
C ASP A 197 16.02 -10.63 33.09
N GLU A 198 16.44 -11.04 31.90
CA GLU A 198 16.75 -10.22 30.74
C GLU A 198 15.57 -10.19 29.73
N ALA A 199 14.33 -10.43 30.13
CA ALA A 199 13.17 -10.47 29.23
C ALA A 199 12.95 -9.19 28.39
N PHE A 200 13.54 -8.06 28.80
CA PHE A 200 13.42 -6.77 28.10
C PHE A 200 14.76 -6.20 27.61
N ILE A 201 15.88 -6.93 27.74
CA ILE A 201 17.22 -6.39 27.42
C ILE A 201 17.36 -6.01 25.94
N ASP A 202 16.64 -6.70 25.04
CA ASP A 202 16.68 -6.44 23.60
C ASP A 202 16.12 -5.07 23.21
N PHE A 203 15.30 -4.44 24.08
CA PHE A 203 14.83 -3.06 23.89
C PHE A 203 15.85 -2.00 24.31
N SER A 204 16.83 -2.39 25.12
CA SER A 204 17.88 -1.50 25.57
C SER A 204 18.98 -1.41 24.52
N ASN A 205 19.75 -0.32 24.53
CA ASN A 205 21.01 -0.22 23.78
C ASN A 205 22.16 -1.00 24.46
N GLY A 206 21.83 -1.82 25.48
CA GLY A 206 22.74 -2.27 26.52
C GLY A 206 23.28 -3.68 26.33
N ASP A 207 24.52 -3.86 26.77
CA ASP A 207 25.22 -5.13 26.80
C ASP A 207 24.48 -6.17 27.66
N SER A 208 24.19 -7.33 27.07
CA SER A 208 23.61 -8.49 27.77
C SER A 208 24.71 -9.33 28.44
N LEU A 209 24.39 -10.06 29.51
CA LEU A 209 25.29 -11.09 30.07
C LEU A 209 25.65 -12.14 29.02
N LEU A 210 24.78 -12.39 28.04
CA LEU A 210 25.00 -13.39 26.99
C LEU A 210 26.04 -12.95 25.94
N GLN A 211 26.38 -11.66 25.88
CA GLN A 211 27.43 -11.15 24.99
C GLN A 211 28.83 -11.29 25.61
N ARG A 212 28.92 -11.75 26.85
CA ARG A 212 30.21 -11.96 27.54
C ARG A 212 30.76 -13.34 27.20
N PRO A 213 32.10 -13.47 27.02
CA PRO A 213 32.72 -14.71 26.56
C PRO A 213 32.61 -15.86 27.57
N TYR A 214 32.29 -15.53 28.83
CA TYR A 214 32.17 -16.48 29.93
C TYR A 214 31.02 -16.09 30.84
N LEU A 215 30.29 -17.09 31.34
CA LEU A 215 29.24 -16.94 32.33
C LEU A 215 29.56 -17.81 33.55
N PRO A 216 29.69 -17.23 34.76
CA PRO A 216 29.89 -18.00 35.99
C PRO A 216 28.82 -19.07 36.20
N ALA A 217 29.22 -20.23 36.74
CA ALA A 217 28.33 -21.38 36.89
C ALA A 217 27.13 -21.16 37.83
N ASN A 218 27.19 -20.12 38.68
CA ASN A 218 26.14 -19.70 39.60
C ASN A 218 25.24 -18.58 39.03
N ILE A 219 25.39 -18.18 37.77
CA ILE A 219 24.45 -17.27 37.09
C ILE A 219 23.46 -18.06 36.25
N VAL A 220 22.19 -17.64 36.29
CA VAL A 220 21.13 -18.06 35.38
C VAL A 220 20.54 -16.80 34.74
N VAL A 221 20.54 -16.76 33.41
CA VAL A 221 19.93 -15.65 32.63
C VAL A 221 18.61 -16.14 32.05
N ILE A 222 17.52 -15.42 32.28
CA ILE A 222 16.21 -15.72 31.69
C ILE A 222 15.96 -14.76 30.53
N ARG A 223 15.48 -15.29 29.41
CA ARG A 223 15.17 -14.52 28.20
C ARG A 223 13.75 -14.80 27.75
N SER A 224 13.12 -13.79 27.15
CA SER A 224 11.80 -13.93 26.53
C SER A 224 11.83 -13.51 25.07
N LEU A 225 11.37 -14.40 24.19
CA LEU A 225 11.15 -14.05 22.79
C LEU A 225 9.79 -13.35 22.59
N THR A 226 8.90 -13.40 23.59
CA THR A 226 7.51 -12.91 23.43
C THR A 226 7.40 -11.40 23.29
N LYS A 227 8.29 -10.63 23.94
CA LYS A 227 8.18 -9.18 24.08
C LYS A 227 8.74 -8.47 22.85
N ILE A 228 10.02 -8.73 22.55
CA ILE A 228 10.74 -8.13 21.43
C ILE A 228 10.16 -8.56 20.08
N PHE A 229 9.63 -9.78 19.94
CA PHE A 229 9.05 -10.27 18.68
C PHE A 229 7.52 -10.25 18.64
N THR A 230 6.85 -9.65 19.63
CA THR A 230 5.38 -9.49 19.65
C THR A 230 4.60 -10.80 19.42
N VAL A 231 5.07 -11.89 20.04
CA VAL A 231 4.42 -13.21 19.99
C VAL A 231 4.02 -13.73 21.37
N PRO A 232 3.29 -12.94 22.19
CA PRO A 232 2.90 -13.38 23.53
C PRO A 232 2.00 -14.60 23.52
N GLY A 233 1.29 -14.89 22.42
CA GLY A 233 0.45 -16.07 22.26
C GLY A 233 1.21 -17.36 21.92
N LEU A 234 2.44 -17.27 21.36
CA LEU A 234 3.26 -18.47 21.10
C LEU A 234 3.89 -19.05 22.36
N ARG A 235 3.97 -18.25 23.43
CA ARG A 235 4.49 -18.64 24.75
C ARG A 235 5.91 -19.23 24.68
N ILE A 236 6.92 -18.36 24.50
CA ILE A 236 8.30 -18.83 24.38
C ILE A 236 9.32 -17.99 25.16
N GLY A 237 10.14 -18.69 25.95
CA GLY A 237 11.29 -18.16 26.65
C GLY A 237 12.36 -19.23 26.79
N TYR A 238 13.55 -18.84 27.21
CA TYR A 238 14.64 -19.76 27.48
C TYR A 238 15.50 -19.24 28.63
N ALA A 239 16.13 -20.17 29.35
CA ALA A 239 17.13 -19.89 30.35
C ALA A 239 18.52 -20.27 29.80
N VAL A 240 19.53 -19.47 30.11
CA VAL A 240 20.94 -19.73 29.80
C VAL A 240 21.69 -19.92 31.11
N LEU A 241 22.33 -21.08 31.24
CA LEU A 241 22.92 -21.54 32.49
C LEU A 241 24.00 -22.59 32.24
N SER A 242 24.74 -23.00 33.26
CA SER A 242 25.72 -24.08 33.13
C SER A 242 25.05 -25.41 32.73
N LYS A 243 25.76 -26.27 31.97
CA LYS A 243 25.25 -27.59 31.51
C LYS A 243 24.75 -28.49 32.64
N GLN A 244 25.40 -28.41 33.81
CA GLN A 244 24.97 -29.14 34.99
C GLN A 244 23.61 -28.66 35.49
N LEU A 245 23.44 -27.35 35.65
CA LEU A 245 22.16 -26.77 36.06
C LEU A 245 21.08 -27.00 34.98
N GLY A 246 21.43 -26.98 33.68
CA GLY A 246 20.50 -27.21 32.58
C GLY A 246 19.88 -28.61 32.63
N THR A 247 20.68 -29.61 33.01
CA THR A 247 20.20 -30.97 33.26
C THR A 247 19.23 -31.04 34.44
N LEU A 248 19.44 -30.25 35.48
CA LEU A 248 18.56 -30.18 36.65
C LEU A 248 17.25 -29.45 36.32
N LEU A 249 17.32 -28.33 35.59
CA LEU A 249 16.16 -27.54 35.22
C LEU A 249 15.19 -28.31 34.32
N ARG A 250 15.70 -29.07 33.33
CA ARG A 250 14.84 -29.90 32.46
C ARG A 250 14.01 -30.94 33.23
N LYS A 251 14.47 -31.42 34.39
CA LYS A 251 13.71 -32.34 35.26
C LYS A 251 12.53 -31.67 35.97
N GLU A 252 12.54 -30.34 36.05
CA GLU A 252 11.45 -29.55 36.65
C GLU A 252 10.44 -29.04 35.62
N LEU A 253 10.66 -29.32 34.34
CA LEU A 253 9.76 -28.99 33.23
C LEU A 253 8.93 -30.22 32.81
N PRO A 254 7.73 -30.02 32.25
CA PRO A 254 6.99 -31.11 31.63
C PRO A 254 7.73 -31.65 30.39
N ASN A 255 7.33 -32.82 29.91
CA ASN A 255 7.76 -33.26 28.57
C ASN A 255 7.14 -32.33 27.51
N TRP A 256 7.91 -31.99 26.48
CA TRP A 256 7.52 -31.09 25.40
C TRP A 256 6.98 -29.72 25.89
N PRO A 257 7.74 -28.94 26.67
CA PRO A 257 7.30 -27.65 27.18
C PRO A 257 6.98 -26.63 26.07
N LEU A 258 7.57 -26.76 24.87
CA LEU A 258 7.28 -25.90 23.73
C LEU A 258 6.33 -26.58 22.73
N ASN A 259 5.41 -25.79 22.18
CA ASN A 259 4.65 -26.19 20.98
C ASN A 259 5.53 -26.08 19.72
N VAL A 260 5.18 -26.86 18.68
CA VAL A 260 5.95 -26.94 17.42
C VAL A 260 6.10 -25.57 16.73
N ILE A 261 5.06 -24.72 16.75
CA ILE A 261 5.15 -23.40 16.11
C ILE A 261 6.17 -22.51 16.84
N ALA A 262 6.16 -22.52 18.17
CA ALA A 262 7.12 -21.77 18.98
C ALA A 262 8.56 -22.26 18.78
N GLU A 263 8.77 -23.58 18.69
CA GLU A 263 10.07 -24.16 18.35
C GLU A 263 10.56 -23.68 16.99
N LEU A 264 9.77 -23.89 15.93
CA LEU A 264 10.14 -23.49 14.56
C LEU A 264 10.38 -21.98 14.45
N PHE A 265 9.55 -21.18 15.13
CA PHE A 265 9.71 -19.75 15.18
C PHE A 265 11.04 -19.36 15.84
N ALA A 266 11.39 -19.95 16.98
CA ALA A 266 12.66 -19.67 17.64
C ALA A 266 13.87 -20.09 16.80
N GLN A 267 13.81 -21.26 16.16
CA GLN A 267 14.85 -21.69 15.23
C GLN A 267 15.05 -20.67 14.11
N ARG A 268 13.96 -20.12 13.58
CA ARG A 268 14.00 -19.08 12.54
C ARG A 268 14.57 -17.77 13.07
N ILE A 269 14.17 -17.33 14.27
CA ILE A 269 14.73 -16.15 14.94
C ILE A 269 16.25 -16.25 15.09
N PHE A 270 16.77 -17.41 15.48
CA PHE A 270 18.21 -17.60 15.69
C PHE A 270 19.03 -17.77 14.41
N THR A 271 18.38 -17.88 13.24
CA THR A 271 19.08 -18.16 11.96
C THR A 271 18.81 -17.12 10.88
N ASP A 272 17.77 -16.30 11.01
CA ASP A 272 17.41 -15.29 10.01
C ASP A 272 18.34 -14.06 10.12
N PRO A 273 19.10 -13.73 9.05
CA PRO A 273 20.06 -12.63 9.06
C PRO A 273 19.41 -11.25 9.20
N LYS A 274 18.09 -11.11 9.04
CA LYS A 274 17.37 -9.83 9.18
C LYS A 274 16.99 -9.50 10.63
N ILE A 275 17.13 -10.44 11.56
CA ILE A 275 16.74 -10.25 12.96
C ILE A 275 17.57 -9.18 13.68
N PRO A 276 18.91 -9.11 13.51
CA PRO A 276 19.69 -8.00 14.07
C PRO A 276 19.22 -6.62 13.62
N ASP A 277 18.87 -6.46 12.34
CA ASP A 277 18.35 -5.20 11.80
C ASP A 277 16.97 -4.85 12.39
N PHE A 278 16.10 -5.85 12.56
CA PHE A 278 14.79 -5.68 13.21
C PHE A 278 14.92 -5.22 14.67
N ILE A 279 15.84 -5.82 15.43
CA ILE A 279 16.12 -5.41 16.82
C ILE A 279 16.68 -3.98 16.85
N THR A 280 17.62 -3.66 15.96
CA THR A 280 18.20 -2.31 15.85
C THR A 280 17.14 -1.25 15.53
N ALA A 281 16.26 -1.52 14.57
CA ALA A 281 15.15 -0.64 14.21
C ALA A 281 14.19 -0.45 15.40
N THR A 282 13.94 -1.51 16.17
CA THR A 282 13.14 -1.46 17.40
C THR A 282 13.78 -0.53 18.43
N GLN A 283 15.07 -0.71 18.73
CA GLN A 283 15.80 0.10 19.71
C GLN A 283 15.80 1.58 19.33
N GLN A 284 16.00 1.90 18.05
CA GLN A 284 15.95 3.27 17.54
C GLN A 284 14.58 3.90 17.73
N LEU A 285 13.50 3.18 17.39
CA LEU A 285 12.13 3.65 17.58
C LEU A 285 11.82 3.88 19.06
N ILE A 286 12.12 2.90 19.92
CA ILE A 286 11.86 2.98 21.36
C ILE A 286 12.61 4.16 21.97
N LYS A 287 13.90 4.34 21.65
CA LYS A 287 14.69 5.47 22.13
C LYS A 287 14.07 6.81 21.73
N ALA A 288 13.75 6.99 20.45
CA ALA A 288 13.18 8.24 19.94
C ALA A 288 11.82 8.56 20.58
N GLU A 289 10.94 7.56 20.68
CA GLU A 289 9.62 7.74 21.28
C GLU A 289 9.68 7.93 22.79
N GLN A 290 10.59 7.25 23.48
CA GLN A 290 10.80 7.43 24.92
C GLN A 290 11.29 8.85 25.24
N GLU A 291 12.31 9.34 24.52
CA GLU A 291 12.81 10.72 24.67
C GLU A 291 11.68 11.74 24.46
N ARG A 292 10.89 11.56 23.40
CA ARG A 292 9.76 12.44 23.07
C ARG A 292 8.65 12.41 24.11
N VAL A 293 8.18 11.22 24.49
CA VAL A 293 7.07 11.03 25.43
C VAL A 293 7.45 11.51 26.83
N LEU A 294 8.63 11.14 27.33
CA LEU A 294 9.08 11.54 28.66
C LEU A 294 9.29 13.06 28.77
N THR A 295 9.83 13.70 27.72
CA THR A 295 10.00 15.17 27.70
C THR A 295 8.68 15.91 27.92
N LEU A 296 7.59 15.39 27.34
CA LEU A 296 6.26 16.01 27.46
C LEU A 296 5.55 15.68 28.77
N LEU A 297 5.77 14.50 29.34
CA LEU A 297 5.07 14.05 30.56
C LEU A 297 5.74 14.49 31.87
N THR A 298 7.07 14.60 31.91
CA THR A 298 7.83 14.91 33.13
C THR A 298 7.41 16.18 33.88
N PRO A 299 6.90 17.26 33.22
CA PRO A 299 6.38 18.42 33.93
C PRO A 299 5.17 18.12 34.83
N PHE A 300 4.33 17.15 34.46
CA PHE A 300 3.06 16.84 35.13
C PHE A 300 3.11 15.54 35.93
N TYR A 301 4.00 14.63 35.54
CA TYR A 301 4.14 13.29 36.10
C TYR A 301 5.58 13.06 36.55
N GLU A 302 5.75 12.30 37.61
CA GLU A 302 7.00 11.65 37.92
C GLU A 302 7.10 10.39 37.07
N CYS A 303 8.19 10.25 36.32
CA CYS A 303 8.40 9.16 35.37
C CYS A 303 9.70 8.42 35.70
N SER A 304 9.72 7.10 35.54
CA SER A 304 10.96 6.32 35.69
C SER A 304 11.91 6.51 34.49
N LEU A 305 13.22 6.42 34.76
CA LEU A 305 14.26 6.38 33.73
C LEU A 305 14.41 4.95 33.19
N SER A 306 13.55 4.60 32.24
CA SER A 306 13.51 3.25 31.68
C SER A 306 14.51 3.03 30.54
N ARG A 307 15.04 1.81 30.45
CA ARG A 307 15.82 1.27 29.32
C ARG A 307 15.05 0.18 28.55
N ALA A 308 13.75 0.03 28.82
CA ALA A 308 12.85 -0.91 28.17
C ALA A 308 11.79 -0.18 27.31
N ASN A 309 10.86 -0.93 26.71
CA ASN A 309 9.73 -0.37 25.95
C ASN A 309 8.53 0.06 26.82
N PHE A 310 8.76 0.48 28.05
CA PHE A 310 7.71 0.92 28.97
C PHE A 310 8.32 1.79 30.08
N PHE A 311 7.50 2.52 30.82
CA PHE A 311 7.91 3.27 32.01
C PHE A 311 6.76 3.36 33.01
N ILE A 312 7.03 3.70 34.26
CA ILE A 312 5.98 4.00 35.25
C ILE A 312 5.81 5.51 35.40
N ILE A 313 4.58 5.91 35.73
CA ILE A 313 4.22 7.29 36.04
C ILE A 313 3.46 7.41 37.35
N ARG A 314 3.64 8.56 38.01
CA ARG A 314 2.84 9.04 39.15
C ARG A 314 2.49 10.51 38.96
N SER A 315 1.23 10.90 39.17
CA SER A 315 0.80 12.29 39.07
C SER A 315 1.51 13.18 40.09
N ARG A 316 2.00 14.36 39.67
CA ARG A 316 2.56 15.39 40.58
C ARG A 316 1.50 16.31 41.18
N PHE A 317 0.27 16.19 40.73
CA PHE A 317 -0.89 16.99 41.13
C PHE A 317 -1.94 16.12 41.84
N LYS A 318 -2.83 16.77 42.58
CA LYS A 318 -3.99 16.13 43.22
C LYS A 318 -5.25 16.35 42.38
N VAL A 319 -6.18 15.40 42.45
CA VAL A 319 -7.49 15.49 41.77
C VAL A 319 -8.56 16.21 42.60
N SER A 320 -8.29 16.46 43.88
CA SER A 320 -9.10 17.29 44.78
C SER A 320 -8.19 17.92 45.85
N PRO A 321 -8.61 19.01 46.54
CA PRO A 321 -7.79 19.68 47.56
C PRO A 321 -7.27 18.74 48.65
N ASP A 322 -8.13 17.82 49.10
CA ASP A 322 -7.84 16.80 50.12
C ASP A 322 -7.42 15.45 49.54
N GLY A 323 -7.29 15.36 48.21
CA GLY A 323 -7.07 14.10 47.51
C GLY A 323 -5.70 13.47 47.74
N THR A 324 -5.65 12.15 47.72
CA THR A 324 -4.41 11.36 47.84
C THR A 324 -3.75 11.10 46.48
N PRO A 325 -2.44 10.82 46.42
CA PRO A 325 -1.79 10.36 45.18
C PRO A 325 -2.44 9.11 44.58
N GLY A 326 -2.93 8.19 45.42
CA GLY A 326 -3.63 6.98 44.99
C GLY A 326 -4.90 7.29 44.22
N GLU A 327 -5.73 8.20 44.75
CA GLU A 327 -6.95 8.67 44.08
C GLU A 327 -6.64 9.31 42.72
N ALA A 328 -5.54 10.08 42.62
CA ALA A 328 -5.10 10.65 41.35
C ALA A 328 -4.70 9.57 40.33
N GLY A 329 -4.00 8.51 40.77
CA GLY A 329 -3.64 7.37 39.93
C GLY A 329 -4.87 6.59 39.44
N VAL A 330 -5.83 6.30 40.32
CA VAL A 330 -7.09 5.63 39.97
C VAL A 330 -7.91 6.48 38.98
N ALA A 331 -8.04 7.78 39.24
CA ALA A 331 -8.75 8.70 38.35
C ALA A 331 -8.09 8.80 36.97
N LEU A 332 -6.76 8.82 36.89
CA LEU A 332 -6.03 8.82 35.63
C LEU A 332 -6.33 7.56 34.81
N ARG A 333 -6.26 6.38 35.44
CA ARG A 333 -6.54 5.10 34.76
C ARG A 333 -7.98 5.05 34.26
N TYR A 334 -8.94 5.50 35.08
CA TYR A 334 -10.35 5.58 34.66
C TYR A 334 -10.57 6.56 33.50
N TYR A 335 -9.96 7.74 33.56
CA TYR A 335 -10.06 8.75 32.49
C TYR A 335 -9.47 8.23 31.17
N ALA A 336 -8.28 7.63 31.21
CA ALA A 336 -7.66 7.00 30.04
C ALA A 336 -8.56 5.89 29.47
N LEU A 337 -9.12 5.04 30.33
CA LEU A 337 -9.97 3.93 29.92
C LEU A 337 -11.28 4.41 29.28
N SER A 338 -11.88 5.50 29.78
CA SER A 338 -13.05 6.16 29.15
C SER A 338 -12.78 6.70 27.75
N ARG A 339 -11.50 6.86 27.38
CA ARG A 339 -11.03 7.26 26.04
C ARG A 339 -10.49 6.09 25.22
N GLY A 340 -10.70 4.86 25.67
CA GLY A 340 -10.28 3.64 24.96
C GLY A 340 -8.80 3.31 25.12
N ILE A 341 -8.16 3.76 26.20
CA ILE A 341 -6.74 3.52 26.48
C ILE A 341 -6.59 2.78 27.81
N ALA A 342 -6.04 1.58 27.80
CA ALA A 342 -5.69 0.85 29.02
C ALA A 342 -4.27 1.17 29.48
N LEU A 343 -4.13 1.62 30.73
CA LEU A 343 -2.86 1.72 31.44
C LEU A 343 -2.77 0.57 32.46
N ARG A 344 -1.56 0.13 32.81
CA ARG A 344 -1.39 -0.94 33.80
C ARG A 344 -1.43 -0.38 35.23
N ASP A 345 -2.30 -0.95 36.04
CA ASP A 345 -2.31 -0.75 37.49
C ASP A 345 -1.11 -1.45 38.16
N CYS A 346 -0.40 -0.71 39.02
CA CYS A 346 0.79 -1.19 39.74
C CYS A 346 0.54 -1.48 41.23
N SER A 347 -0.68 -1.32 41.74
CA SER A 347 -1.02 -1.51 43.18
C SER A 347 -0.71 -2.91 43.71
N ALA A 348 -0.81 -3.94 42.87
CA ALA A 348 -0.48 -5.33 43.23
C ALA A 348 1.03 -5.63 43.15
N ILE A 349 1.84 -4.68 42.65
CA ILE A 349 3.28 -4.87 42.51
C ILE A 349 3.97 -4.52 43.84
N PRO A 350 4.75 -5.43 44.44
CA PRO A 350 5.50 -5.17 45.67
C PRO A 350 6.30 -3.87 45.58
N GLY A 351 6.18 -2.99 46.57
CA GLY A 351 6.91 -1.72 46.62
C GLY A 351 6.24 -0.55 45.90
N LEU A 352 5.13 -0.76 45.20
CA LEU A 352 4.33 0.29 44.57
C LEU A 352 2.92 0.35 45.17
N GLY A 353 2.26 1.51 45.01
CA GLY A 353 0.86 1.74 45.39
C GLY A 353 -0.04 2.11 44.22
N GLU A 354 -1.31 2.41 44.51
CA GLU A 354 -2.35 2.76 43.53
C GLU A 354 -2.04 4.02 42.72
N GLU A 355 -1.13 4.87 43.20
CA GLU A 355 -0.69 6.09 42.56
C GLU A 355 0.16 5.84 41.30
N TRP A 356 0.71 4.63 41.15
CA TRP A 356 1.59 4.27 40.03
C TRP A 356 0.82 3.58 38.90
N SER A 357 1.14 3.98 37.68
CA SER A 357 0.68 3.27 36.47
C SER A 357 1.85 2.99 35.55
N ARG A 358 1.91 1.79 34.97
CA ARG A 358 2.90 1.46 33.92
C ARG A 358 2.29 1.68 32.54
N ILE A 359 3.08 2.23 31.63
CA ILE A 359 2.71 2.52 30.25
C ILE A 359 3.71 1.81 29.32
N GLY A 360 3.22 0.88 28.51
CA GLY A 360 3.95 0.31 27.38
C GLY A 360 4.01 1.31 26.24
N LEU A 361 5.20 1.58 25.71
CA LEU A 361 5.39 2.40 24.53
C LEU A 361 4.79 1.71 23.32
N ARG A 362 4.06 2.50 22.52
CA ARG A 362 3.32 2.06 21.34
C ARG A 362 3.92 2.68 20.07
N ARG A 363 3.22 2.58 18.94
CA ARG A 363 3.58 3.31 17.73
C ARG A 363 3.41 4.82 17.93
N PRO A 364 4.10 5.68 17.16
CA PRO A 364 4.02 7.14 17.34
C PRO A 364 2.59 7.70 17.35
N GLU A 365 1.70 7.16 16.53
CA GLU A 365 0.30 7.59 16.40
C GLU A 365 -0.51 7.21 17.64
N GLU A 366 -0.33 5.99 18.15
CA GLU A 366 -0.92 5.53 19.40
C GLU A 366 -0.36 6.32 20.59
N ASN A 367 0.96 6.55 20.64
CA ASN A 367 1.62 7.37 21.66
C ASN A 367 1.11 8.81 21.65
N ASN A 368 0.81 9.39 20.48
CA ASN A 368 0.20 10.72 20.39
C ASN A 368 -1.19 10.75 21.04
N THR A 369 -1.97 9.69 20.85
CA THR A 369 -3.31 9.57 21.45
C THR A 369 -3.22 9.37 22.97
N ILE A 370 -2.26 8.56 23.43
CA ILE A 370 -1.91 8.40 24.85
C ILE A 370 -1.50 9.76 25.45
N LEU A 371 -0.51 10.43 24.87
CA LEU A 371 -0.01 11.74 25.31
C LEU A 371 -1.12 12.77 25.42
N ARG A 372 -1.94 12.94 24.37
CA ARG A 372 -3.08 13.87 24.40
C ARG A 372 -4.02 13.58 25.56
N THR A 373 -4.27 12.31 25.84
CA THR A 373 -5.15 11.90 26.94
C THR A 373 -4.51 12.19 28.31
N LEU A 374 -3.25 11.83 28.50
CA LEU A 374 -2.53 12.08 29.76
C LEU A 374 -2.37 13.59 30.03
N LEU A 375 -2.08 14.39 29.00
CA LEU A 375 -1.95 15.84 29.12
C LEU A 375 -3.31 16.50 29.38
N ALA A 376 -4.37 16.10 28.68
CA ALA A 376 -5.72 16.63 28.94
C ALA A 376 -6.21 16.30 30.36
N PHE A 377 -5.83 15.15 30.91
CA PHE A 377 -6.11 14.83 32.31
C PHE A 377 -5.36 15.76 33.27
N ALA A 378 -4.09 16.03 33.00
CA ALA A 378 -3.29 16.96 33.79
C ALA A 378 -3.83 18.39 33.71
N GLU A 379 -4.19 18.88 32.52
CA GLU A 379 -4.82 20.19 32.31
C GLU A 379 -6.17 20.29 33.01
N GLY A 380 -7.04 19.27 32.90
CA GLY A 380 -8.34 19.28 33.59
C GLY A 380 -8.24 19.31 35.11
N ALA A 381 -7.16 18.74 35.67
CA ALA A 381 -6.86 18.80 37.10
C ALA A 381 -6.12 20.10 37.51
N SER A 382 -5.56 20.83 36.54
CA SER A 382 -4.80 22.06 36.73
C SER A 382 -5.63 23.23 36.22
N SER A 383 -6.31 23.99 37.09
CA SER A 383 -7.16 25.13 36.69
C SER A 383 -6.40 26.34 36.12
N GLN A 384 -5.25 26.14 35.47
CA GLN A 384 -4.44 27.11 34.73
C GLN A 384 -3.62 26.36 33.66
N ASN A 385 -4.05 26.38 32.39
CA ASN A 385 -3.19 26.41 31.19
C ASN A 385 -4.00 26.14 29.90
N GLU A 386 -4.45 27.20 29.23
CA GLU A 386 -5.16 27.14 27.93
C GLU A 386 -4.21 27.11 26.71
N GLY A 387 -2.90 26.91 26.91
CA GLY A 387 -1.88 27.17 25.88
C GLY A 387 -1.50 26.02 24.93
N PHE A 388 -1.87 24.77 25.20
CA PHE A 388 -1.19 23.62 24.56
C PHE A 388 -1.96 22.94 23.41
N ALA A 389 -3.27 23.19 23.28
CA ALA A 389 -4.12 22.56 22.27
C ALA A 389 -3.80 22.96 20.80
N LEU A 390 -2.98 24.00 20.59
CA LEU A 390 -2.74 24.61 19.28
C LEU A 390 -1.54 24.06 18.48
N HIS A 391 -0.79 23.08 19.00
CA HIS A 391 0.40 22.53 18.32
C HIS A 391 0.23 21.13 17.72
N LEU A 392 -0.97 20.55 17.77
CA LEU A 392 -1.20 19.14 17.40
C LEU A 392 -2.17 18.87 16.23
N SER A 393 -2.61 19.87 15.46
CA SER A 393 -3.45 19.62 14.28
C SER A 393 -2.99 20.37 13.03
N LYS A 394 -2.16 19.73 12.21
CA LYS A 394 -2.34 19.85 10.76
C LYS A 394 -3.33 18.75 10.39
N LYS A 395 -4.57 19.13 10.06
CA LYS A 395 -5.58 18.19 9.55
C LYS A 395 -5.03 17.66 8.22
N ARG A 396 -4.56 16.42 8.21
CA ARG A 396 -4.20 15.70 6.99
C ARG A 396 -5.51 15.34 6.27
N ALA A 397 -5.58 15.45 4.95
CA ALA A 397 -6.73 14.93 4.20
C ALA A 397 -6.95 13.46 4.55
N ARG A 398 -8.22 13.05 4.60
CA ARG A 398 -8.55 11.63 4.68
C ARG A 398 -8.15 10.97 3.36
N ALA A 399 -7.79 9.70 3.39
CA ALA A 399 -7.33 8.99 2.20
C ALA A 399 -7.99 7.62 2.08
N LEU A 400 -8.42 7.30 0.86
CA LEU A 400 -8.92 5.98 0.47
C LEU A 400 -8.11 5.51 -0.72
N MET A 401 -7.72 4.25 -0.78
CA MET A 401 -6.95 3.71 -1.90
C MET A 401 -7.59 2.48 -2.50
N ILE A 402 -7.70 2.44 -3.83
CA ILE A 402 -8.12 1.26 -4.59
C ILE A 402 -6.89 0.58 -5.18
N GLN A 403 -6.64 -0.66 -4.76
CA GLN A 403 -5.62 -1.54 -5.34
C GLN A 403 -6.28 -2.70 -6.07
N GLY A 404 -5.54 -3.45 -6.87
CA GLY A 404 -6.09 -4.53 -7.69
C GLY A 404 -5.21 -5.76 -7.66
N CYS A 405 -5.82 -6.94 -7.69
CA CYS A 405 -5.08 -8.21 -7.72
C CYS A 405 -4.27 -8.41 -9.00
N SER A 406 -4.60 -7.67 -10.06
CA SER A 406 -3.90 -7.67 -11.33
C SER A 406 -4.01 -6.29 -12.01
N SER A 407 -3.22 -6.11 -13.07
CA SER A 407 -3.54 -5.11 -14.11
C SER A 407 -4.95 -5.38 -14.65
N SER A 408 -5.69 -4.30 -14.88
CA SER A 408 -7.07 -4.33 -15.37
C SER A 408 -8.14 -5.01 -14.50
N ALA A 409 -7.90 -5.16 -13.19
CA ALA A 409 -8.95 -5.55 -12.23
C ALA A 409 -10.12 -4.53 -12.13
N GLY A 410 -10.00 -3.36 -12.78
CA GLY A 410 -10.99 -2.28 -12.78
C GLY A 410 -10.73 -1.17 -11.76
N LYS A 411 -9.47 -1.00 -11.31
CA LYS A 411 -9.06 0.05 -10.37
C LYS A 411 -9.50 1.45 -10.81
N SER A 412 -9.10 1.86 -12.03
CA SER A 412 -9.33 3.22 -12.53
C SER A 412 -10.82 3.55 -12.69
N ILE A 413 -11.63 2.55 -13.07
CA ILE A 413 -13.09 2.63 -13.14
C ILE A 413 -13.68 2.83 -11.74
N LEU A 414 -13.29 2.01 -10.76
CA LEU A 414 -13.79 2.13 -9.38
C LEU A 414 -13.38 3.46 -8.74
N VAL A 415 -12.15 3.93 -8.97
CA VAL A 415 -11.71 5.26 -8.51
C VAL A 415 -12.57 6.35 -9.14
N SER A 416 -12.82 6.31 -10.45
CA SER A 416 -13.70 7.28 -11.13
C SER A 416 -15.11 7.29 -10.55
N ALA A 417 -15.68 6.10 -10.28
CA ALA A 417 -16.99 5.96 -9.66
C ALA A 417 -17.02 6.59 -8.26
N LEU A 418 -16.05 6.26 -7.41
CA LEU A 418 -15.97 6.77 -6.04
C LEU A 418 -15.76 8.28 -6.02
N CYS A 419 -14.89 8.82 -6.88
CA CYS A 419 -14.73 10.26 -7.08
C CYS A 419 -16.08 10.95 -7.35
N ARG A 420 -16.87 10.41 -8.28
CA ARG A 420 -18.20 10.96 -8.60
C ARG A 420 -19.19 10.81 -7.45
N ILE A 421 -19.20 9.68 -6.75
CA ILE A 421 -20.07 9.45 -5.58
C ILE A 421 -19.76 10.45 -4.47
N MET A 422 -18.48 10.68 -4.15
CA MET A 422 -18.07 11.60 -3.09
C MET A 422 -18.42 13.05 -3.46
N ARG A 423 -18.17 13.45 -4.71
CA ARG A 423 -18.60 14.75 -5.25
C ARG A 423 -20.12 14.94 -5.13
N ASN A 424 -20.92 13.95 -5.53
CA ASN A 424 -22.38 14.00 -5.46
C ASN A 424 -22.90 14.15 -4.02
N ARG A 425 -22.10 13.73 -3.02
CA ARG A 425 -22.37 13.89 -1.58
C ARG A 425 -21.85 15.21 -1.01
N GLY A 426 -21.29 16.08 -1.84
CA GLY A 426 -20.75 17.39 -1.43
C GLY A 426 -19.40 17.31 -0.71
N ILE A 427 -18.68 16.19 -0.80
CA ILE A 427 -17.34 16.03 -0.24
C ILE A 427 -16.32 16.58 -1.23
N ASP A 428 -15.42 17.43 -0.76
CA ASP A 428 -14.30 17.92 -1.57
C ASP A 428 -13.25 16.82 -1.76
N VAL A 429 -13.15 16.31 -2.99
CA VAL A 429 -12.42 15.10 -3.33
C VAL A 429 -11.50 15.31 -4.53
N ALA A 430 -10.26 14.80 -4.44
CA ALA A 430 -9.33 14.75 -5.57
C ALA A 430 -8.78 13.32 -5.81
N PRO A 431 -8.55 12.93 -7.07
CA PRO A 431 -7.93 11.65 -7.38
C PRO A 431 -6.40 11.77 -7.32
N TYR A 432 -5.73 10.65 -7.08
CA TYR A 432 -4.27 10.59 -7.10
C TYR A 432 -3.75 9.22 -7.53
N LYS A 433 -2.79 9.19 -8.45
CA LYS A 433 -2.06 7.98 -8.83
C LYS A 433 -0.57 8.31 -8.91
N ALA A 434 0.20 7.83 -7.92
CA ALA A 434 1.62 8.13 -7.77
C ALA A 434 2.42 7.87 -9.05
N GLN A 435 2.09 6.79 -9.75
CA GLN A 435 2.68 6.42 -11.03
C GLN A 435 1.63 5.80 -11.96
N ASN A 436 1.56 6.29 -13.19
CA ASN A 436 0.84 5.66 -14.28
C ASN A 436 1.86 5.15 -15.31
N MET A 437 1.61 4.00 -15.93
CA MET A 437 2.33 3.50 -17.08
C MET A 437 1.35 3.29 -18.24
N SER A 438 1.21 4.29 -19.12
CA SER A 438 0.27 4.24 -20.25
C SER A 438 0.75 5.10 -21.43
N ASN A 439 0.40 4.65 -22.64
CA ASN A 439 0.61 5.44 -23.86
C ASN A 439 -0.48 6.50 -24.07
N ASN A 440 -1.62 6.37 -23.40
CA ASN A 440 -2.77 7.27 -23.53
C ASN A 440 -2.64 8.44 -22.54
N SER A 441 -2.43 9.65 -23.07
CA SER A 441 -2.32 10.87 -22.27
C SER A 441 -3.41 11.88 -22.59
N ALA A 442 -3.70 12.74 -21.61
CA ALA A 442 -4.48 13.95 -21.77
C ALA A 442 -3.58 15.17 -21.53
N ILE A 443 -4.13 16.36 -21.79
CA ILE A 443 -3.48 17.65 -21.56
C ILE A 443 -4.27 18.38 -20.45
N SER A 444 -3.55 18.87 -19.44
CA SER A 444 -4.10 19.73 -18.38
C SER A 444 -4.43 21.12 -18.91
N HIS A 445 -5.15 21.92 -18.13
CA HIS A 445 -5.47 23.31 -18.49
C HIS A 445 -4.22 24.14 -18.81
N ASP A 446 -3.10 23.85 -18.15
CA ASP A 446 -1.83 24.57 -18.31
C ASP A 446 -0.94 24.01 -19.43
N GLY A 447 -1.46 23.13 -20.28
CA GLY A 447 -0.73 22.53 -21.40
C GLY A 447 0.27 21.44 -21.00
N LEU A 448 0.18 20.91 -19.78
CA LEU A 448 1.05 19.85 -19.27
C LEU A 448 0.42 18.46 -19.43
N GLU A 449 1.27 17.44 -19.57
CA GLU A 449 0.87 16.08 -19.94
C GLU A 449 0.55 15.20 -18.71
N LEU A 450 -0.56 14.43 -18.74
CA LEU A 450 -0.91 13.46 -17.68
C LEU A 450 -1.62 12.23 -18.25
N GLY A 451 -1.74 11.15 -17.46
CA GLY A 451 -2.48 9.96 -17.87
C GLY A 451 -3.96 10.24 -18.16
N ARG A 452 -4.51 9.64 -19.23
CA ARG A 452 -5.92 9.82 -19.63
C ARG A 452 -6.90 9.39 -18.52
N ALA A 453 -6.59 8.30 -17.82
CA ALA A 453 -7.38 7.81 -16.70
C ALA A 453 -7.51 8.85 -15.58
N GLN A 454 -6.41 9.53 -15.21
CA GLN A 454 -6.43 10.55 -14.16
C GLN A 454 -7.17 11.82 -14.61
N ALA A 455 -7.12 12.17 -15.90
CA ALA A 455 -7.97 13.25 -16.42
C ALA A 455 -9.47 12.91 -16.32
N VAL A 456 -9.87 11.66 -16.60
CA VAL A 456 -11.27 11.21 -16.40
C VAL A 456 -11.65 11.23 -14.92
N GLN A 457 -10.76 10.82 -14.02
CA GLN A 457 -10.99 10.88 -12.58
C GLN A 457 -11.13 12.32 -12.07
N ALA A 458 -10.35 13.27 -12.61
CA ALA A 458 -10.49 14.69 -12.30
C ALA A 458 -11.88 15.19 -12.68
N LEU A 459 -12.36 14.83 -13.88
CA LEU A 459 -13.73 15.14 -14.33
C LEU A 459 -14.79 14.51 -13.43
N ALA A 460 -14.56 13.29 -12.92
CA ALA A 460 -15.47 12.63 -11.98
C ALA A 460 -15.59 13.41 -10.66
N CYS A 461 -14.52 14.04 -10.19
CA CYS A 461 -14.53 14.99 -9.07
C CYS A 461 -15.14 16.35 -9.42
N GLY A 462 -15.36 16.67 -10.70
CA GLY A 462 -15.74 18.01 -11.16
C GLY A 462 -14.57 19.01 -11.14
N LEU A 463 -13.34 18.51 -11.17
CA LEU A 463 -12.10 19.27 -11.21
C LEU A 463 -11.54 19.33 -12.64
N LEU A 464 -10.68 20.32 -12.90
CA LEU A 464 -9.87 20.34 -14.10
C LEU A 464 -8.71 19.32 -13.95
N PRO A 465 -8.25 18.68 -15.04
CA PRO A 465 -7.09 17.80 -14.99
C PRO A 465 -5.84 18.55 -14.49
N ASP A 466 -5.23 18.04 -13.42
CA ASP A 466 -4.02 18.57 -12.77
C ASP A 466 -2.93 17.49 -12.76
N VAL A 467 -1.72 17.84 -13.17
CA VAL A 467 -0.58 16.91 -13.23
C VAL A 467 -0.16 16.36 -11.87
N ARG A 468 -0.49 17.03 -10.77
CA ARG A 468 -0.25 16.52 -9.41
C ARG A 468 -1.06 15.26 -9.12
N MET A 469 -2.17 15.05 -9.83
CA MET A 469 -2.98 13.82 -9.75
C MET A 469 -2.26 12.61 -10.39
N ASN A 470 -1.27 12.86 -11.25
CA ASN A 470 -0.41 11.84 -11.84
C ASN A 470 1.04 12.36 -12.01
N PRO A 471 1.82 12.45 -10.92
CA PRO A 471 3.12 13.13 -10.96
C PRO A 471 4.18 12.36 -11.75
N VAL A 472 4.08 11.03 -11.83
CA VAL A 472 4.98 10.18 -12.64
C VAL A 472 4.17 9.46 -13.71
N LEU A 473 4.41 9.76 -14.98
CA LEU A 473 3.83 9.05 -16.11
C LEU A 473 4.94 8.37 -16.92
N ILE A 474 4.85 7.05 -17.04
CA ILE A 474 5.78 6.21 -17.80
C ILE A 474 5.16 5.89 -19.15
N LYS A 475 5.90 6.16 -20.21
CA LYS A 475 5.52 5.93 -21.61
C LYS A 475 6.46 4.90 -22.23
N PRO A 476 6.02 3.64 -22.42
CA PRO A 476 6.84 2.61 -23.04
C PRO A 476 7.30 2.98 -24.46
N GLU A 477 8.57 2.72 -24.77
CA GLU A 477 9.20 2.92 -26.08
C GLU A 477 10.04 1.65 -26.42
N GLY A 478 9.60 0.80 -27.36
CA GLY A 478 10.40 -0.36 -27.84
C GLY A 478 10.76 -1.44 -26.79
N GLU A 479 11.81 -2.25 -27.09
CA GLU A 479 12.24 -3.42 -26.28
C GLU A 479 13.06 -3.03 -25.03
N SER A 480 12.46 -2.32 -24.07
CA SER A 480 12.95 -2.02 -22.69
C SER A 480 13.38 -0.57 -22.39
N THR A 481 12.97 0.39 -23.21
CA THR A 481 13.10 1.82 -22.91
C THR A 481 11.74 2.43 -22.59
N SER A 482 11.73 3.49 -21.78
CA SER A 482 10.52 4.26 -21.51
C SER A 482 10.87 5.73 -21.32
N GLN A 483 10.01 6.60 -21.84
CA GLN A 483 10.04 8.02 -21.55
C GLN A 483 9.34 8.26 -20.22
N ILE A 484 9.98 9.03 -19.36
CA ILE A 484 9.42 9.46 -18.08
C ILE A 484 8.96 10.90 -18.23
N ILE A 485 7.69 11.14 -17.94
CA ILE A 485 7.08 12.46 -17.80
C ILE A 485 6.92 12.73 -16.29
N LEU A 486 7.56 13.78 -15.78
CA LEU A 486 7.54 14.15 -14.37
C LEU A 486 6.82 15.49 -14.21
N ASN A 487 5.73 15.50 -13.44
CA ASN A 487 4.85 16.67 -13.26
C ASN A 487 4.44 17.31 -14.60
N GLY A 488 4.12 16.45 -15.56
CA GLY A 488 3.67 16.79 -16.91
C GLY A 488 4.70 17.39 -17.86
N LYS A 489 6.00 17.28 -17.53
CA LYS A 489 7.11 17.66 -18.42
C LYS A 489 8.00 16.46 -18.72
N PRO A 490 8.55 16.34 -19.95
CA PRO A 490 9.55 15.32 -20.25
C PRO A 490 10.74 15.42 -19.30
N TRP A 491 11.06 14.32 -18.63
CA TRP A 491 12.20 14.22 -17.72
C TRP A 491 13.38 13.49 -18.38
N GLY A 492 13.10 12.49 -19.21
CA GLY A 492 14.10 11.81 -20.03
C GLY A 492 13.70 10.37 -20.38
N ARG A 493 14.53 9.74 -21.22
CA ARG A 493 14.43 8.31 -21.54
C ARG A 493 15.25 7.49 -20.55
N ARG A 494 14.72 6.36 -20.11
CA ARG A 494 15.40 5.43 -19.20
C ARG A 494 15.21 4.00 -19.67
N THR A 495 16.26 3.19 -19.50
CA THR A 495 16.08 1.74 -19.52
C THR A 495 15.39 1.30 -18.24
N ALA A 496 14.82 0.09 -18.23
CA ALA A 496 14.26 -0.48 -17.00
C ALA A 496 15.28 -0.50 -15.84
N ARG A 497 16.59 -0.69 -16.13
CA ARG A 497 17.64 -0.71 -15.11
C ARG A 497 17.94 0.68 -14.55
N ASP A 498 18.06 1.70 -15.40
CA ASP A 498 18.36 3.07 -14.98
C ASP A 498 17.19 3.67 -14.18
N TYR A 499 15.96 3.27 -14.50
CA TYR A 499 14.76 3.64 -13.74
C TYR A 499 14.85 3.28 -12.24
N TYR A 500 15.45 2.14 -11.90
CA TYR A 500 15.61 1.73 -10.50
C TYR A 500 16.68 2.54 -9.74
N ALA A 501 17.66 3.12 -10.44
CA ALA A 501 18.70 3.96 -9.82
C ALA A 501 18.18 5.34 -9.42
N ASP A 502 17.31 5.92 -10.24
CA ASP A 502 16.75 7.28 -10.07
C ASP A 502 15.48 7.32 -9.19
N LYS A 503 15.12 6.17 -8.60
CA LYS A 503 13.86 5.93 -7.90
C LYS A 503 13.58 6.89 -6.74
N ARG A 504 14.62 7.39 -6.05
CA ARG A 504 14.48 8.32 -4.91
C ARG A 504 13.85 9.65 -5.31
N ASP A 505 14.21 10.18 -6.47
CA ASP A 505 13.67 11.47 -6.93
C ASP A 505 12.21 11.34 -7.38
N LEU A 506 11.84 10.21 -7.99
CA LEU A 506 10.46 9.89 -8.36
C LEU A 506 9.57 9.72 -7.13
N VAL A 507 10.05 8.99 -6.10
CA VAL A 507 9.34 8.84 -4.82
C VAL A 507 9.10 10.19 -4.17
N ARG A 508 10.12 11.05 -4.12
CA ARG A 508 10.01 12.39 -3.54
C ARG A 508 8.99 13.24 -4.31
N ALA A 509 9.05 13.24 -5.65
CA ALA A 509 8.11 13.98 -6.47
C ALA A 509 6.66 13.52 -6.25
N ALA A 510 6.43 12.21 -6.17
CA ALA A 510 5.13 11.63 -5.85
C ALA A 510 4.63 12.08 -4.47
N GLN A 511 5.45 11.94 -3.42
CA GLN A 511 5.09 12.36 -2.06
C GLN A 511 4.77 13.86 -1.98
N VAL A 512 5.54 14.71 -2.65
CA VAL A 512 5.31 16.16 -2.69
C VAL A 512 3.99 16.49 -3.39
N ALA A 513 3.69 15.83 -4.51
CA ALA A 513 2.42 16.00 -5.21
C ALA A 513 1.23 15.58 -4.33
N TYR A 514 1.31 14.39 -3.71
CA TYR A 514 0.30 13.93 -2.75
C TYR A 514 0.10 14.92 -1.60
N ASP A 515 1.18 15.32 -0.92
CA ASP A 515 1.10 16.19 0.27
C ASP A 515 0.58 17.59 -0.06
N SER A 516 0.71 18.05 -1.31
CA SER A 516 0.13 19.32 -1.76
C SER A 516 -1.37 19.20 -2.01
N LEU A 517 -1.81 18.17 -2.75
CA LEU A 517 -3.24 17.89 -2.93
C LEU A 517 -3.96 17.63 -1.59
N ALA A 518 -3.33 16.86 -0.70
CA ALA A 518 -3.86 16.54 0.63
C ALA A 518 -3.95 17.74 1.60
N ARG A 519 -3.40 18.91 1.23
CA ARG A 519 -3.62 20.18 1.96
C ARG A 519 -4.78 21.00 1.40
N GLU A 520 -5.15 20.74 0.15
CA GLU A 520 -6.15 21.51 -0.60
C GLU A 520 -7.54 20.85 -0.54
N HIS A 521 -7.60 19.53 -0.33
CA HIS A 521 -8.85 18.76 -0.36
C HIS A 521 -9.15 18.02 0.95
N GLU A 522 -10.43 17.72 1.20
CA GLU A 522 -10.86 16.96 2.38
C GLU A 522 -10.58 15.46 2.27
N LEU A 523 -10.68 14.92 1.05
CA LEU A 523 -10.50 13.50 0.73
C LEU A 523 -9.63 13.32 -0.51
N ILE A 524 -8.62 12.45 -0.42
CA ILE A 524 -7.87 11.95 -1.58
C ILE A 524 -8.27 10.51 -1.87
N ILE A 525 -8.63 10.21 -3.12
CA ILE A 525 -8.85 8.84 -3.58
C ILE A 525 -7.67 8.40 -4.43
N LEU A 526 -6.88 7.48 -3.89
CA LEU A 526 -5.68 6.95 -4.49
C LEU A 526 -5.98 5.74 -5.38
N GLU A 527 -5.27 5.63 -6.50
CA GLU A 527 -5.24 4.44 -7.34
C GLU A 527 -3.87 3.75 -7.23
N GLY A 528 -3.87 2.44 -6.97
CA GLY A 528 -2.66 1.60 -7.06
C GLY A 528 -2.26 1.31 -8.50
N ALA A 529 -0.99 1.00 -8.72
CA ALA A 529 -0.47 0.60 -10.03
C ALA A 529 -0.03 -0.87 -10.02
N GLY A 530 -0.43 -1.63 -11.06
CA GLY A 530 -0.18 -3.08 -11.09
C GLY A 530 -0.88 -3.83 -9.95
N SER A 531 -0.18 -4.83 -9.39
CA SER A 531 -0.57 -5.58 -8.20
C SER A 531 0.30 -5.21 -6.99
N PRO A 532 -0.26 -5.08 -5.78
CA PRO A 532 0.52 -4.84 -4.55
C PRO A 532 1.24 -6.10 -4.05
N ALA A 533 1.07 -7.26 -4.71
CA ALA A 533 1.64 -8.54 -4.30
C ALA A 533 2.83 -9.00 -5.16
N GLU A 534 3.45 -8.10 -5.92
CA GLU A 534 4.71 -8.37 -6.64
C GLU A 534 5.87 -8.48 -5.63
N ILE A 535 6.03 -9.66 -5.02
CA ILE A 535 6.95 -9.91 -3.90
C ILE A 535 8.42 -9.55 -4.22
N ASN A 536 8.81 -9.62 -5.50
CA ASN A 536 10.14 -9.25 -5.99
C ASN A 536 10.34 -7.74 -6.14
N LEU A 537 9.26 -6.94 -6.17
CA LEU A 537 9.28 -5.48 -6.33
C LEU A 537 8.90 -4.75 -5.04
N LYS A 538 8.54 -5.48 -3.98
CA LYS A 538 8.12 -4.91 -2.70
C LYS A 538 9.16 -3.95 -2.11
N ASP A 539 10.44 -4.30 -2.22
CA ASP A 539 11.56 -3.44 -1.84
C ASP A 539 11.65 -2.23 -2.79
N GLY A 540 10.98 -1.15 -2.37
CA GLY A 540 10.88 0.12 -3.07
C GLY A 540 9.61 0.32 -3.89
N ASP A 541 8.59 -0.54 -3.82
CA ASP A 541 7.26 -0.15 -4.31
C ASP A 541 6.88 1.20 -3.69
N PHE A 542 6.45 2.19 -4.47
CA PHE A 542 5.96 3.48 -3.97
C PHE A 542 4.58 3.82 -4.52
N VAL A 543 3.96 2.86 -5.21
CA VAL A 543 2.76 3.06 -6.01
C VAL A 543 1.58 2.27 -5.46
N ASN A 544 1.82 1.28 -4.59
CA ASN A 544 0.77 0.57 -3.84
C ASN A 544 0.86 0.80 -2.33
N MET A 545 1.38 -0.17 -1.56
CA MET A 545 1.23 -0.15 -0.10
C MET A 545 2.08 0.94 0.56
N GLN A 546 3.23 1.30 -0.01
CA GLN A 546 3.99 2.45 0.48
C GLN A 546 3.29 3.78 0.21
N ALA A 547 2.55 3.92 -0.90
CA ALA A 547 1.69 5.07 -1.11
C ALA A 547 0.55 5.10 -0.07
N ALA A 548 -0.04 3.94 0.23
CA ALA A 548 -1.07 3.81 1.27
C ALA A 548 -0.53 4.16 2.66
N LEU A 549 0.67 3.70 3.01
CA LEU A 549 1.34 4.00 4.28
C LEU A 549 1.70 5.48 4.37
N HIS A 550 2.23 6.07 3.31
CA HIS A 550 2.50 7.52 3.25
C HIS A 550 1.20 8.30 3.47
N ALA A 551 0.12 7.90 2.80
CA ALA A 551 -1.18 8.58 2.87
C ALA A 551 -2.00 8.26 4.13
N GLU A 552 -1.64 7.22 4.89
CA GLU A 552 -2.50 6.57 5.90
C GLU A 552 -3.87 6.19 5.34
N ALA A 553 -3.90 5.67 4.11
CA ALA A 553 -5.13 5.44 3.36
C ALA A 553 -5.86 4.15 3.76
N ASP A 554 -7.19 4.22 3.82
CA ASP A 554 -8.03 3.02 3.88
C ASP A 554 -7.98 2.29 2.52
N VAL A 555 -7.38 1.11 2.48
CA VAL A 555 -7.15 0.33 1.26
C VAL A 555 -8.32 -0.63 1.00
N TYR A 556 -8.76 -0.69 -0.25
CA TYR A 556 -9.70 -1.69 -0.75
C TYR A 556 -9.09 -2.43 -1.93
N LEU A 557 -9.02 -3.76 -1.84
CA LEU A 557 -8.41 -4.61 -2.85
C LEU A 557 -9.46 -5.18 -3.82
N VAL A 558 -9.27 -4.94 -5.12
CA VAL A 558 -10.20 -5.31 -6.17
C VAL A 558 -9.75 -6.59 -6.88
N GLY A 559 -10.66 -7.54 -7.06
CA GLY A 559 -10.41 -8.79 -7.78
C GLY A 559 -11.33 -8.95 -8.99
N ASP A 560 -10.75 -9.32 -10.13
CA ASP A 560 -11.49 -9.68 -11.35
C ASP A 560 -11.98 -11.13 -11.25
N ILE A 561 -13.29 -11.33 -11.11
CA ILE A 561 -13.86 -12.68 -11.00
C ILE A 561 -14.02 -13.38 -12.35
N ASP A 562 -14.04 -12.63 -13.47
CA ASP A 562 -14.17 -13.18 -14.83
C ASP A 562 -12.95 -14.03 -15.19
N ARG A 563 -11.78 -13.74 -14.58
CA ARG A 563 -10.55 -14.54 -14.70
C ARG A 563 -10.52 -15.79 -13.81
N GLY A 564 -11.51 -15.97 -12.92
CA GLY A 564 -11.57 -17.05 -11.95
C GLY A 564 -10.61 -16.87 -10.75
N GLY A 565 -10.81 -17.67 -9.70
CA GLY A 565 -9.89 -17.74 -8.55
C GLY A 565 -9.85 -16.51 -7.63
N VAL A 566 -10.85 -15.61 -7.67
CA VAL A 566 -10.81 -14.31 -6.98
C VAL A 566 -10.52 -14.41 -5.47
N PHE A 567 -11.11 -15.37 -4.76
CA PHE A 567 -10.87 -15.55 -3.32
C PHE A 567 -9.45 -16.05 -3.03
N ALA A 568 -8.90 -16.93 -3.88
CA ALA A 568 -7.52 -17.38 -3.77
C ALA A 568 -6.55 -16.22 -4.03
N ALA A 569 -6.85 -15.35 -5.01
CA ALA A 569 -6.09 -14.13 -5.25
C ALA A 569 -6.11 -13.23 -4.00
N PHE A 570 -7.27 -12.96 -3.41
CA PHE A 570 -7.34 -12.16 -2.18
C PHE A 570 -6.54 -12.75 -1.02
N LEU A 571 -6.64 -14.06 -0.78
CA LEU A 571 -5.85 -14.73 0.26
C LEU A 571 -4.35 -14.62 -0.02
N GLY A 572 -3.93 -14.82 -1.28
CA GLY A 572 -2.54 -14.67 -1.70
C GLY A 572 -1.99 -13.27 -1.45
N HIS A 573 -2.76 -12.22 -1.77
CA HIS A 573 -2.37 -10.83 -1.50
C HIS A 573 -2.30 -10.55 0.00
N LEU A 574 -3.28 -11.01 0.78
CA LEU A 574 -3.22 -10.90 2.24
C LEU A 574 -1.98 -11.64 2.79
N ALA A 575 -1.56 -12.73 2.15
CA ALA A 575 -0.36 -13.50 2.46
C ALA A 575 0.95 -12.80 2.06
N THR A 576 0.95 -11.70 1.31
CA THR A 576 2.16 -10.87 1.08
C THR A 576 2.24 -9.64 1.98
N PHE A 577 1.11 -9.21 2.56
CA PHE A 577 1.07 -8.00 3.40
C PHE A 577 1.67 -8.21 4.80
N ASP A 578 2.46 -7.25 5.27
CA ASP A 578 2.91 -7.18 6.66
C ASP A 578 1.80 -6.65 7.60
N ALA A 579 2.12 -6.49 8.89
CA ALA A 579 1.13 -6.05 9.88
C ALA A 579 0.61 -4.62 9.62
N GLU A 580 1.47 -3.71 9.16
CA GLU A 580 1.08 -2.33 8.88
C GLU A 580 0.24 -2.21 7.62
N GLU A 581 0.63 -2.95 6.59
CA GLU A 581 -0.10 -3.05 5.36
C GLU A 581 -1.50 -3.64 5.58
N ARG A 582 -1.60 -4.70 6.40
CA ARG A 582 -2.88 -5.31 6.77
C ARG A 582 -3.78 -4.38 7.55
N ARG A 583 -3.24 -3.50 8.40
CA ARG A 583 -4.02 -2.50 9.17
C ARG A 583 -4.78 -1.54 8.27
N LEU A 584 -4.20 -1.20 7.12
CA LEU A 584 -4.81 -0.30 6.14
C LEU A 584 -5.88 -0.98 5.29
N LEU A 585 -5.85 -2.29 5.10
CA LEU A 585 -6.84 -3.03 4.30
C LEU A 585 -8.20 -3.10 5.01
N LYS A 586 -9.19 -2.37 4.50
CA LYS A 586 -10.55 -2.28 5.08
C LYS A 586 -11.60 -3.15 4.39
N GLY A 587 -11.32 -3.64 3.20
CA GLY A 587 -12.27 -4.47 2.46
C GLY A 587 -11.78 -4.98 1.12
N PHE A 588 -12.55 -5.88 0.54
CA PHE A 588 -12.35 -6.39 -0.81
C PHE A 588 -13.52 -6.05 -1.71
N ILE A 589 -13.27 -5.82 -2.99
CA ILE A 589 -14.29 -5.57 -4.01
C ILE A 589 -14.15 -6.62 -5.10
N ILE A 590 -15.22 -7.35 -5.37
CA ILE A 590 -15.30 -8.25 -6.52
C ILE A 590 -15.79 -7.43 -7.71
N ASN A 591 -15.13 -7.53 -8.85
CA ASN A 591 -15.49 -6.80 -10.06
C ASN A 591 -15.73 -7.77 -11.24
N LYS A 592 -16.44 -7.28 -12.26
CA LYS A 592 -16.80 -8.02 -13.50
C LYS A 592 -17.65 -9.27 -13.22
N PHE A 593 -18.51 -9.24 -12.20
CA PHE A 593 -19.35 -10.39 -11.86
C PHE A 593 -20.47 -10.65 -12.88
N ARG A 594 -20.67 -11.91 -13.24
CA ARG A 594 -21.76 -12.39 -14.10
C ARG A 594 -22.58 -13.43 -13.35
N GLY A 595 -23.91 -13.30 -13.35
CA GLY A 595 -24.82 -14.29 -12.79
C GLY A 595 -25.55 -13.82 -11.53
N ASP A 596 -26.04 -14.78 -10.73
CA ASP A 596 -26.83 -14.53 -9.52
C ASP A 596 -25.92 -14.36 -8.29
N LEU A 597 -25.95 -13.16 -7.69
CA LEU A 597 -25.20 -12.81 -6.48
C LEU A 597 -25.52 -13.72 -5.28
N ASN A 598 -26.71 -14.35 -5.23
CA ASN A 598 -27.08 -15.24 -4.13
C ASN A 598 -26.16 -16.47 -4.05
N LEU A 599 -25.56 -16.89 -5.17
CA LEU A 599 -24.61 -18.01 -5.21
C LEU A 599 -23.26 -17.67 -4.55
N LEU A 600 -22.92 -16.38 -4.43
CA LEU A 600 -21.66 -15.92 -3.82
C LEU A 600 -21.74 -15.73 -2.29
N LYS A 601 -22.94 -15.57 -1.72
CA LYS A 601 -23.12 -15.28 -0.29
C LYS A 601 -22.42 -16.29 0.65
N PRO A 602 -22.51 -17.63 0.43
CA PRO A 602 -21.80 -18.58 1.30
C PRO A 602 -20.28 -18.41 1.27
N ALA A 603 -19.72 -18.03 0.11
CA ALA A 603 -18.29 -17.78 -0.03
C ALA A 603 -17.85 -16.52 0.74
N TYR A 604 -18.72 -15.51 0.87
CA TYR A 604 -18.40 -14.29 1.63
C TYR A 604 -18.24 -14.58 3.12
N GLU A 605 -19.14 -15.37 3.70
CA GLU A 605 -19.07 -15.74 5.12
C GLU A 605 -17.85 -16.62 5.40
N LEU A 606 -17.58 -17.61 4.54
CA LEU A 606 -16.39 -18.44 4.66
C LEU A 606 -15.10 -17.59 4.58
N PHE A 607 -15.03 -16.70 3.59
CA PHE A 607 -13.88 -15.83 3.37
C PHE A 607 -13.68 -14.81 4.51
N LYS A 608 -14.77 -14.27 5.06
CA LYS A 608 -14.73 -13.43 6.26
C LYS A 608 -14.20 -14.21 7.46
N GLY A 609 -14.55 -15.49 7.59
CA GLY A 609 -13.99 -16.38 8.62
C GLY A 609 -12.47 -16.56 8.51
N TYR A 610 -11.90 -16.54 7.30
CA TYR A 610 -10.45 -16.63 7.11
C TYR A 610 -9.70 -15.31 7.34
N THR A 611 -10.33 -14.18 7.05
CA THR A 611 -9.62 -12.89 6.96
C THR A 611 -10.01 -11.87 8.03
N ASN A 612 -11.19 -12.01 8.65
CA ASN A 612 -11.88 -10.97 9.41
C ASN A 612 -12.12 -9.65 8.65
N ILE A 613 -11.84 -9.62 7.35
CA ILE A 613 -11.99 -8.44 6.49
C ILE A 613 -13.16 -8.72 5.51
N PRO A 614 -14.13 -7.81 5.40
CA PRO A 614 -15.33 -8.03 4.61
C PRO A 614 -15.09 -7.90 3.10
N ILE A 615 -15.90 -8.61 2.31
CA ILE A 615 -16.22 -8.18 0.94
C ILE A 615 -17.19 -6.99 1.07
N VAL A 616 -16.80 -5.81 0.57
CA VAL A 616 -17.59 -4.58 0.67
C VAL A 616 -18.35 -4.24 -0.61
N GLY A 617 -18.09 -4.93 -1.71
CA GLY A 617 -18.84 -4.75 -2.94
C GLY A 617 -18.64 -5.87 -3.95
N CYS A 618 -19.63 -6.05 -4.81
CA CYS A 618 -19.60 -6.98 -5.94
C CYS A 618 -20.19 -6.31 -7.17
N ILE A 619 -19.34 -5.75 -8.03
CA ILE A 619 -19.76 -4.96 -9.17
C ILE A 619 -20.11 -5.90 -10.33
N PRO A 620 -21.35 -5.84 -10.86
CA PRO A 620 -21.75 -6.65 -11.99
C PRO A 620 -21.03 -6.18 -13.27
N TYR A 621 -20.82 -7.11 -14.19
CA TYR A 621 -20.37 -6.80 -15.53
C TYR A 621 -21.42 -5.97 -16.28
N TYR A 622 -20.99 -4.93 -16.99
CA TYR A 622 -21.87 -3.98 -17.70
C TYR A 622 -21.40 -3.77 -19.14
N ASN A 623 -22.34 -3.46 -20.03
CA ASN A 623 -22.09 -3.24 -21.47
C ASN A 623 -22.52 -1.84 -21.96
N ASP A 624 -23.21 -1.07 -21.13
CA ASP A 624 -23.95 0.14 -21.48
C ASP A 624 -23.42 1.41 -20.79
N ILE A 625 -22.24 1.30 -20.19
CA ILE A 625 -21.50 2.40 -19.58
C ILE A 625 -20.16 2.55 -20.31
N PHE A 626 -19.92 3.74 -20.84
CA PHE A 626 -18.79 4.05 -21.71
C PHE A 626 -17.84 5.04 -21.03
N ILE A 627 -16.83 4.52 -20.34
CA ILE A 627 -15.75 5.29 -19.72
C ILE A 627 -14.43 4.84 -20.34
N PRO A 628 -13.57 5.77 -20.80
CA PRO A 628 -12.24 5.42 -21.30
C PRO A 628 -11.46 4.66 -20.22
N GLU A 629 -11.08 3.41 -20.52
CA GLU A 629 -10.23 2.61 -19.65
C GLU A 629 -8.75 2.94 -19.86
N GLU A 630 -7.91 2.60 -18.88
CA GLU A 630 -6.49 2.97 -18.86
C GLU A 630 -5.71 2.38 -20.05
N ASP A 631 -5.80 1.05 -20.25
CA ASP A 631 -5.09 0.31 -21.31
C ASP A 631 -5.94 -0.80 -21.97
N GLU A 632 -7.21 -1.01 -21.57
CA GLU A 632 -8.08 -2.08 -22.09
C GLU A 632 -8.95 -1.61 -23.27
N HIS A 633 -8.81 -2.30 -24.40
CA HIS A 633 -9.53 -1.99 -25.63
C HIS A 633 -10.89 -2.74 -25.67
N ARG A 634 -11.95 -2.11 -25.16
CA ARG A 634 -13.29 -2.72 -25.11
C ARG A 634 -13.84 -3.12 -26.49
N LEU A 635 -13.61 -2.29 -27.51
CA LEU A 635 -14.20 -2.45 -28.86
C LEU A 635 -13.64 -3.63 -29.66
N LEU A 636 -12.34 -3.89 -29.56
CA LEU A 636 -11.64 -4.94 -30.29
C LEU A 636 -11.78 -6.31 -29.61
N ASN A 637 -11.96 -6.33 -28.29
CA ASN A 637 -12.21 -7.57 -27.54
C ASN A 637 -13.65 -8.08 -27.71
N SER A 638 -14.63 -7.20 -27.97
CA SER A 638 -16.02 -7.59 -28.27
C SER A 638 -16.26 -8.01 -29.73
N ALA A 639 -15.33 -7.65 -30.64
CA ALA A 639 -15.38 -8.07 -32.03
C ALA A 639 -14.93 -9.54 -32.16
N VAL A 640 -15.90 -10.42 -31.94
CA VAL A 640 -15.90 -11.88 -32.06
C VAL A 640 -14.75 -12.49 -32.88
N THR A 641 -14.14 -13.49 -32.25
CA THR A 641 -13.45 -14.69 -32.76
C THR A 641 -14.22 -15.43 -33.87
N GLY A 642 -14.45 -14.76 -34.99
CA GLY A 642 -15.05 -15.34 -36.20
C GLY A 642 -13.98 -15.57 -37.26
N SER A 643 -13.73 -16.82 -37.62
CA SER A 643 -12.96 -17.19 -38.79
C SER A 643 -13.52 -16.51 -40.06
N ALA A 644 -12.65 -16.31 -41.06
CA ALA A 644 -12.87 -15.56 -42.31
C ALA A 644 -14.13 -15.93 -43.14
N VAL A 645 -14.88 -16.95 -42.74
CA VAL A 645 -16.11 -17.43 -43.39
C VAL A 645 -17.35 -16.57 -43.02
N GLY A 646 -17.31 -15.79 -41.94
CA GLY A 646 -18.43 -14.92 -41.52
C GLY A 646 -18.45 -13.50 -42.12
N LYS A 647 -17.42 -13.10 -42.88
CA LYS A 647 -17.29 -11.73 -43.42
C LYS A 647 -18.28 -11.40 -44.55
N VAL A 648 -18.87 -12.41 -45.20
CA VAL A 648 -19.75 -12.25 -46.37
C VAL A 648 -21.20 -11.90 -45.97
N ASP A 649 -21.69 -12.37 -44.81
CA ASP A 649 -23.07 -12.11 -44.35
C ASP A 649 -23.25 -10.77 -43.61
N MET A 650 -22.17 -10.20 -43.06
CA MET A 650 -22.22 -8.90 -42.36
C MET A 650 -22.32 -7.69 -43.31
N ALA A 651 -22.14 -7.88 -44.62
CA ALA A 651 -21.72 -6.82 -45.54
C ALA A 651 -22.79 -6.26 -46.50
N LEU A 652 -24.07 -6.64 -46.41
CA LEU A 652 -25.09 -6.09 -47.31
C LEU A 652 -25.71 -4.76 -46.82
N ASN A 653 -25.73 -4.48 -45.51
CA ASN A 653 -26.43 -3.31 -44.93
C ASN A 653 -25.65 -2.49 -43.88
N LYS A 654 -24.33 -2.72 -43.71
CA LYS A 654 -23.48 -2.01 -42.73
C LYS A 654 -22.18 -1.51 -43.34
N LEU A 655 -21.59 -0.46 -42.78
CA LEU A 655 -20.23 0.00 -43.07
C LEU A 655 -19.19 -0.85 -42.34
N ALA A 656 -18.19 -1.33 -43.07
CA ALA A 656 -17.03 -2.03 -42.54
C ALA A 656 -15.83 -1.06 -42.49
N ILE A 657 -15.43 -0.66 -41.28
CA ILE A 657 -14.33 0.27 -41.05
C ILE A 657 -13.17 -0.49 -40.38
N GLY A 658 -12.05 -0.61 -41.08
CA GLY A 658 -10.83 -1.20 -40.54
C GLY A 658 -10.09 -0.24 -39.62
N ILE A 659 -9.59 -0.73 -38.48
CA ILE A 659 -8.68 0.00 -37.59
C ILE A 659 -7.32 -0.72 -37.61
N LEU A 660 -6.30 -0.05 -38.15
CA LEU A 660 -4.96 -0.64 -38.28
C LEU A 660 -4.32 -0.85 -36.90
N GLN A 661 -3.92 -2.08 -36.59
CA GLN A 661 -3.33 -2.44 -35.31
C GLN A 661 -1.82 -2.23 -35.32
N LEU A 662 -1.40 -1.01 -34.99
CA LEU A 662 0.02 -0.66 -34.91
C LEU A 662 0.65 -1.13 -33.59
N PRO A 663 1.88 -1.69 -33.60
CA PRO A 663 2.59 -2.11 -32.38
C PRO A 663 2.74 -0.99 -31.33
N HIS A 664 2.96 0.24 -31.78
CA HIS A 664 3.14 1.41 -30.91
C HIS A 664 1.99 2.42 -31.06
N GLY A 665 0.81 1.95 -31.46
CA GLY A 665 -0.38 2.76 -31.59
C GLY A 665 -0.73 3.48 -30.28
N SER A 666 -1.22 4.71 -30.39
CA SER A 666 -1.65 5.54 -29.27
C SER A 666 -3.03 6.13 -29.52
N ASN A 667 -3.70 6.57 -28.46
CA ASN A 667 -4.95 7.34 -28.56
C ASN A 667 -6.09 6.60 -29.28
N PHE A 668 -6.16 5.27 -29.14
CA PHE A 668 -7.22 4.42 -29.70
C PHE A 668 -8.66 4.82 -29.29
N THR A 669 -8.80 5.68 -28.28
CA THR A 669 -10.07 6.31 -27.91
C THR A 669 -10.70 7.11 -29.06
N ASP A 670 -9.91 7.54 -30.06
CA ASP A 670 -10.42 8.24 -31.26
C ASP A 670 -11.52 7.46 -32.00
N PHE A 671 -11.61 6.14 -31.78
CA PHE A 671 -12.57 5.26 -32.44
C PHE A 671 -13.78 4.92 -31.56
N GLU A 672 -13.76 5.27 -30.27
CA GLU A 672 -14.88 5.00 -29.36
C GLU A 672 -16.15 5.73 -29.77
N ALA A 673 -16.02 6.85 -30.45
CA ALA A 673 -17.14 7.60 -30.99
C ALA A 673 -18.01 6.81 -31.99
N PHE A 674 -17.50 5.73 -32.60
CA PHE A 674 -18.29 4.88 -33.50
C PHE A 674 -19.25 3.93 -32.78
N VAL A 675 -19.16 3.77 -31.46
CA VAL A 675 -20.03 2.87 -30.66
C VAL A 675 -21.52 3.18 -30.82
N VAL A 676 -21.88 4.45 -31.05
CA VAL A 676 -23.28 4.89 -31.20
C VAL A 676 -23.84 4.63 -32.60
N GLU A 677 -23.02 4.18 -33.54
CA GLU A 677 -23.37 3.97 -34.95
C GLU A 677 -23.75 2.51 -35.19
N SER A 678 -25.05 2.21 -35.13
CA SER A 678 -25.58 0.83 -35.20
C SER A 678 -25.31 0.11 -36.53
N ASP A 679 -25.04 0.87 -37.59
CA ASP A 679 -24.74 0.40 -38.94
C ASP A 679 -23.24 0.44 -39.26
N VAL A 680 -22.37 0.70 -38.29
CA VAL A 680 -20.91 0.64 -38.42
C VAL A 680 -20.37 -0.60 -37.72
N THR A 681 -19.42 -1.27 -38.36
CA THR A 681 -18.67 -2.40 -37.79
C THR A 681 -17.19 -2.07 -37.86
N LEU A 682 -16.54 -2.00 -36.69
CA LEU A 682 -15.11 -1.81 -36.58
C LEU A 682 -14.39 -3.16 -36.70
N ILE A 683 -13.38 -3.23 -37.55
CA ILE A 683 -12.63 -4.46 -37.84
C ILE A 683 -11.15 -4.22 -37.50
N PRO A 684 -10.53 -4.96 -36.56
CA PRO A 684 -9.09 -4.89 -36.38
C PRO A 684 -8.38 -5.40 -37.64
N VAL A 685 -7.42 -4.61 -38.14
CA VAL A 685 -6.59 -4.99 -39.29
C VAL A 685 -5.18 -5.29 -38.79
N GLN A 686 -4.76 -6.56 -38.89
CA GLN A 686 -3.42 -7.02 -38.51
C GLN A 686 -2.66 -7.66 -39.67
N ASN A 687 -3.36 -8.16 -40.69
CA ASN A 687 -2.78 -8.86 -41.83
C ASN A 687 -3.40 -8.36 -43.15
N ALA A 688 -2.71 -8.58 -44.28
CA ALA A 688 -3.15 -8.10 -45.59
C ALA A 688 -4.56 -8.58 -45.99
N ILE A 689 -4.98 -9.77 -45.54
CA ILE A 689 -6.33 -10.31 -45.80
C ILE A 689 -7.44 -9.52 -45.07
N ASP A 690 -7.10 -8.80 -43.99
CA ASP A 690 -8.07 -8.04 -43.21
C ASP A 690 -8.52 -6.76 -43.92
N LEU A 691 -7.76 -6.31 -44.93
CA LEU A 691 -8.10 -5.15 -45.75
C LEU A 691 -9.25 -5.44 -46.73
N GLU A 692 -9.49 -6.71 -47.06
CA GLU A 692 -10.50 -7.08 -48.06
C GLU A 692 -11.94 -6.80 -47.59
N GLY A 693 -12.70 -6.08 -48.43
CA GLY A 693 -14.12 -5.78 -48.19
C GLY A 693 -14.38 -4.60 -47.26
N LEU A 694 -13.35 -3.82 -46.88
CA LEU A 694 -13.51 -2.61 -46.09
C LEU A 694 -14.04 -1.43 -46.93
N ASP A 695 -14.91 -0.62 -46.32
CA ASP A 695 -15.36 0.66 -46.88
C ASP A 695 -14.40 1.80 -46.53
N ALA A 696 -13.75 1.71 -45.37
CA ALA A 696 -12.71 2.61 -44.94
C ALA A 696 -11.66 1.90 -44.08
N LEU A 697 -10.44 2.44 -44.07
CA LEU A 697 -9.35 2.07 -43.19
C LEU A 697 -8.90 3.33 -42.42
N ILE A 698 -8.88 3.25 -41.10
CA ILE A 698 -8.33 4.29 -40.25
C ILE A 698 -6.95 3.85 -39.74
N ILE A 699 -5.95 4.70 -39.98
CA ILE A 699 -4.58 4.53 -39.47
C ILE A 699 -4.45 5.40 -38.22
N PRO A 700 -4.33 4.81 -37.01
CA PRO A 700 -4.28 5.54 -35.76
C PRO A 700 -3.01 6.37 -35.62
N GLY A 701 -2.99 7.23 -34.60
CA GLY A 701 -1.74 7.82 -34.13
C GLY A 701 -0.77 6.76 -33.61
N THR A 702 0.52 7.02 -33.74
CA THR A 702 1.60 6.21 -33.18
C THR A 702 2.69 7.13 -32.65
N LYS A 703 3.45 6.63 -31.66
CA LYS A 703 4.61 7.33 -31.10
C LYS A 703 5.91 7.09 -31.86
N THR A 704 5.96 6.06 -32.70
CA THR A 704 7.18 5.68 -33.43
C THR A 704 6.83 5.45 -34.88
N THR A 705 6.52 6.54 -35.57
CA THR A 705 5.91 6.52 -36.91
C THR A 705 6.73 5.71 -37.92
N ILE A 706 8.05 5.87 -37.93
CA ILE A 706 8.92 5.15 -38.87
C ILE A 706 9.01 3.65 -38.52
N GLU A 707 9.10 3.29 -37.23
CA GLU A 707 9.21 1.88 -36.83
C GLU A 707 7.92 1.10 -37.09
N ASP A 708 6.76 1.73 -36.86
CA ASP A 708 5.47 1.13 -37.20
C ASP A 708 5.27 1.01 -38.71
N LEU A 709 5.77 1.96 -39.51
CA LEU A 709 5.76 1.84 -40.97
C LEU A 709 6.63 0.67 -41.46
N LEU A 710 7.83 0.50 -40.88
CA LEU A 710 8.70 -0.66 -41.17
C LEU A 710 8.05 -1.98 -40.76
N TRP A 711 7.27 -1.98 -39.68
CA TRP A 711 6.50 -3.14 -39.27
C TRP A 711 5.42 -3.50 -40.31
N LEU A 712 4.72 -2.50 -40.87
CA LEU A 712 3.75 -2.71 -41.97
C LEU A 712 4.42 -3.27 -43.22
N GLU A 713 5.61 -2.75 -43.59
CA GLU A 713 6.40 -3.27 -44.72
C GLU A 713 6.75 -4.75 -44.50
N LYS A 714 7.28 -5.10 -43.33
CA LYS A 714 7.66 -6.47 -42.97
C LYS A 714 6.48 -7.45 -42.99
N ARG A 715 5.26 -6.97 -42.73
CA ARG A 715 4.01 -7.75 -42.76
C ARG A 715 3.37 -7.82 -44.15
N GLY A 716 3.93 -7.16 -45.16
CA GLY A 716 3.34 -7.06 -46.50
C GLY A 716 2.04 -6.26 -46.54
N LEU A 717 1.80 -5.40 -45.54
CA LEU A 717 0.59 -4.58 -45.44
C LEU A 717 0.64 -3.35 -46.35
N VAL A 718 1.83 -2.78 -46.54
CA VAL A 718 2.02 -1.55 -47.34
C VAL A 718 1.53 -1.72 -48.77
N ASP A 719 2.01 -2.75 -49.49
CA ASP A 719 1.66 -2.97 -50.89
C ASP A 719 0.15 -3.19 -51.06
N LYS A 720 -0.46 -4.00 -50.19
CA LYS A 720 -1.91 -4.28 -50.22
C LYS A 720 -2.73 -3.03 -49.89
N LEU A 721 -2.30 -2.23 -48.92
CA LEU A 721 -2.98 -0.99 -48.53
C LEU A 721 -2.94 0.02 -49.69
N VAL A 722 -1.78 0.24 -50.29
CA VAL A 722 -1.61 1.15 -51.43
C VAL A 722 -2.44 0.66 -52.62
N GLN A 723 -2.43 -0.63 -52.92
CA GLN A 723 -3.28 -1.23 -53.95
C GLN A 723 -4.76 -0.94 -53.68
N GLN A 724 -5.27 -1.23 -52.48
CA GLN A 724 -6.68 -1.05 -52.19
C GLN A 724 -7.11 0.42 -52.12
N ALA A 725 -6.23 1.32 -51.67
CA ALA A 725 -6.46 2.75 -51.75
C ALA A 725 -6.66 3.20 -53.21
N SER A 726 -5.86 2.66 -54.15
CA SER A 726 -6.02 2.91 -55.58
C SER A 726 -7.30 2.31 -56.18
N GLU A 727 -7.81 1.23 -55.59
CA GLU A 727 -9.07 0.57 -55.96
C GLU A 727 -10.30 1.21 -55.27
N GLY A 728 -10.12 2.26 -54.47
CA GLY A 728 -11.20 3.09 -53.92
C GLY A 728 -11.47 2.93 -52.42
N LEU A 729 -10.68 2.16 -51.68
CA LEU A 729 -10.73 2.12 -50.21
C LEU A 729 -10.51 3.53 -49.64
N PHE A 730 -11.39 3.97 -48.73
CA PHE A 730 -11.19 5.26 -48.06
C PHE A 730 -10.15 5.13 -46.96
N VAL A 731 -9.06 5.89 -47.00
CA VAL A 731 -8.00 5.86 -45.98
C VAL A 731 -8.03 7.15 -45.17
N PHE A 732 -8.12 7.03 -43.84
CA PHE A 732 -8.09 8.15 -42.91
C PHE A 732 -6.91 8.03 -41.93
N GLY A 733 -5.96 8.95 -41.97
CA GLY A 733 -4.81 8.97 -41.04
C GLY A 733 -5.01 9.96 -39.88
N ILE A 734 -4.65 9.57 -38.65
CA ILE A 734 -4.62 10.46 -37.48
C ILE A 734 -3.19 10.56 -36.98
N CYS A 735 -2.69 11.77 -36.74
CA CYS A 735 -1.36 12.06 -36.20
C CYS A 735 -0.27 11.23 -36.91
N GLY A 736 0.42 10.30 -36.23
CA GLY A 736 1.39 9.39 -36.85
C GLY A 736 0.85 8.66 -38.09
N GLY A 737 -0.40 8.21 -38.08
CA GLY A 737 -1.05 7.63 -39.24
C GLY A 737 -1.23 8.60 -40.41
N TYR A 738 -1.46 9.89 -40.13
CA TYR A 738 -1.48 10.94 -41.16
C TYR A 738 -0.08 11.21 -41.73
N GLN A 739 0.95 11.19 -40.88
CA GLN A 739 2.35 11.32 -41.31
C GLN A 739 2.77 10.18 -42.24
N MET A 740 2.32 8.95 -41.97
CA MET A 740 2.55 7.78 -42.82
C MET A 740 1.95 7.92 -44.22
N LEU A 741 0.87 8.69 -44.40
CA LEU A 741 0.25 8.88 -45.72
C LEU A 741 1.12 9.69 -46.70
N GLY A 742 2.09 10.45 -46.19
CA GLY A 742 2.98 11.30 -46.99
C GLY A 742 3.95 10.53 -47.90
N MET A 743 4.69 11.28 -48.71
CA MET A 743 5.80 10.77 -49.51
C MET A 743 7.05 10.52 -48.68
N TRP A 744 7.32 11.42 -47.72
CA TRP A 744 8.54 11.40 -46.92
C TRP A 744 8.26 11.69 -45.46
N ILE A 745 8.94 10.95 -44.59
CA ILE A 745 9.04 11.18 -43.16
C ILE A 745 10.51 11.44 -42.84
N ARG A 746 10.82 12.62 -42.30
CA ARG A 746 12.17 13.04 -41.93
C ARG A 746 12.30 13.12 -40.41
N ASP A 747 13.35 12.52 -39.89
CA ASP A 747 13.71 12.56 -38.47
C ASP A 747 15.22 12.87 -38.32
N PRO A 748 15.68 14.05 -38.79
CA PRO A 748 17.11 14.37 -38.84
C PRO A 748 17.76 14.41 -37.45
N GLU A 749 16.98 14.70 -36.41
CA GLU A 749 17.41 14.79 -35.01
C GLU A 749 17.17 13.49 -34.22
N HIS A 750 16.66 12.43 -34.87
CA HIS A 750 16.39 11.13 -34.24
C HIS A 750 15.45 11.21 -33.02
N ILE A 751 14.39 12.01 -33.16
CA ILE A 751 13.38 12.26 -32.13
C ILE A 751 12.55 11.00 -31.86
N GLU A 752 12.04 10.32 -32.90
CA GLU A 752 11.19 9.13 -32.77
C GLU A 752 11.89 7.84 -33.22
N SER A 753 12.90 7.93 -34.10
CA SER A 753 13.53 6.77 -34.71
C SER A 753 15.03 6.97 -34.99
N ARG A 754 15.71 5.85 -35.28
CA ARG A 754 17.12 5.86 -35.71
C ARG A 754 17.32 6.29 -37.18
N TRP A 755 16.26 6.53 -37.94
CA TRP A 755 16.32 6.78 -39.38
C TRP A 755 16.16 8.26 -39.68
N SER A 756 17.11 8.88 -40.36
CA SER A 756 16.99 10.32 -40.68
C SER A 756 15.93 10.64 -41.72
N VAL A 757 15.66 9.73 -42.66
CA VAL A 757 14.63 9.87 -43.71
C VAL A 757 14.09 8.49 -44.08
N LYS A 758 12.78 8.38 -44.30
CA LYS A 758 12.12 7.17 -44.80
C LYS A 758 10.97 7.55 -45.77
N PRO A 759 10.76 6.81 -46.87
CA PRO A 759 9.55 6.95 -47.69
C PRO A 759 8.31 6.60 -46.87
N GLY A 760 7.26 7.40 -46.99
CA GLY A 760 5.93 7.06 -46.47
C GLY A 760 5.16 6.14 -47.42
N LEU A 761 3.84 6.03 -47.24
CA LEU A 761 2.95 5.26 -48.11
C LEU A 761 2.78 5.88 -49.50
N GLY A 762 3.16 7.15 -49.68
CA GLY A 762 3.08 7.85 -50.96
C GLY A 762 1.66 8.14 -51.43
N LEU A 763 0.69 8.21 -50.52
CA LEU A 763 -0.72 8.44 -50.83
C LEU A 763 -1.09 9.93 -50.90
N LEU A 764 -0.36 10.77 -50.18
CA LEU A 764 -0.49 12.23 -50.20
C LEU A 764 0.86 12.87 -50.57
N PRO A 765 0.89 13.96 -51.37
CA PRO A 765 2.11 14.68 -51.74
C PRO A 765 2.60 15.59 -50.59
N LEU A 766 2.84 14.97 -49.45
CA LEU A 766 3.19 15.61 -48.19
C LEU A 766 4.56 15.12 -47.71
N GLU A 767 5.27 15.99 -47.03
CA GLU A 767 6.47 15.64 -46.27
C GLU A 767 6.27 16.06 -44.82
N THR A 768 6.60 15.15 -43.90
CA THR A 768 6.60 15.43 -42.46
C THR A 768 8.03 15.43 -41.93
N GLU A 769 8.40 16.46 -41.19
CA GLU A 769 9.67 16.53 -40.46
C GLU A 769 9.42 16.53 -38.94
N PHE A 770 10.09 15.66 -38.19
CA PHE A 770 10.07 15.65 -36.74
C PHE A 770 11.04 16.70 -36.19
N VAL A 771 10.53 17.54 -35.30
CA VAL A 771 11.32 18.56 -34.60
C VAL A 771 11.28 18.34 -33.08
N ASP A 772 12.32 18.76 -32.37
CA ASP A 772 12.42 18.61 -30.90
C ASP A 772 11.23 19.24 -30.16
N LYS A 773 10.74 20.39 -30.63
CA LYS A 773 9.60 21.08 -30.01
C LYS A 773 8.29 20.33 -30.27
N LYS A 774 7.79 19.65 -29.24
CA LYS A 774 6.46 19.01 -29.22
C LYS A 774 5.33 20.04 -29.27
N THR A 775 4.38 19.86 -30.18
CA THR A 775 3.11 20.60 -30.20
C THR A 775 2.15 19.97 -29.20
N LEU A 776 1.69 20.78 -28.23
CA LEU A 776 0.67 20.43 -27.24
C LEU A 776 -0.39 21.54 -27.25
N TYR A 777 -1.54 21.28 -27.86
CA TYR A 777 -2.61 22.27 -27.97
C TYR A 777 -3.98 21.59 -27.87
N HIS A 778 -4.94 22.25 -27.22
CA HIS A 778 -6.33 21.83 -27.16
C HIS A 778 -7.19 23.05 -27.47
N GLY A 779 -8.07 22.92 -28.47
CA GLY A 779 -8.76 24.10 -28.99
C GLY A 779 -9.91 23.79 -29.93
N THR A 780 -10.31 24.83 -30.67
CA THR A 780 -11.36 24.76 -31.68
C THR A 780 -10.74 24.88 -33.07
N TYR A 781 -11.23 24.07 -33.99
CA TYR A 781 -10.72 23.91 -35.35
C TYR A 781 -11.84 24.12 -36.35
N THR A 782 -11.47 24.65 -37.50
CA THR A 782 -12.39 24.88 -38.61
C THR A 782 -12.18 23.78 -39.64
N VAL A 783 -13.24 23.00 -39.91
CA VAL A 783 -13.28 22.01 -40.98
C VAL A 783 -14.03 22.59 -42.16
N TYR A 784 -13.42 22.54 -43.34
CA TYR A 784 -14.04 22.87 -44.61
C TYR A 784 -14.46 21.55 -45.26
N TRP A 785 -15.77 21.36 -45.46
CA TRP A 785 -16.30 20.11 -46.02
C TRP A 785 -16.85 20.37 -47.42
N PRO A 786 -16.49 19.60 -48.47
CA PRO A 786 -16.96 19.84 -49.82
C PRO A 786 -18.46 19.57 -49.95
N SER A 787 -19.17 20.54 -50.53
CA SER A 787 -20.62 20.53 -50.68
C SER A 787 -21.18 19.39 -51.55
N SER A 788 -20.36 18.76 -52.39
CA SER A 788 -20.72 17.57 -53.18
C SER A 788 -20.99 16.31 -52.34
N TYR A 789 -20.51 16.29 -51.10
CA TYR A 789 -20.70 15.21 -50.12
C TYR A 789 -21.66 15.60 -48.99
N ASN A 790 -22.30 16.77 -49.08
CA ASN A 790 -23.26 17.23 -48.09
C ASN A 790 -24.52 16.36 -48.05
N VAL A 791 -25.06 16.24 -46.84
CA VAL A 791 -26.42 15.76 -46.57
C VAL A 791 -27.31 17.00 -46.36
N GLU A 792 -28.62 16.89 -46.57
CA GLU A 792 -29.54 17.99 -46.21
C GLU A 792 -29.34 18.35 -44.73
N GLY A 793 -28.84 19.57 -44.45
CA GLY A 793 -28.50 20.04 -43.10
C GLY A 793 -27.00 20.02 -42.71
N SER A 794 -26.08 19.59 -43.58
CA SER A 794 -24.63 19.72 -43.31
C SER A 794 -24.06 21.08 -43.75
N TYR A 795 -23.12 21.61 -42.97
CA TYR A 795 -22.48 22.90 -43.22
C TYR A 795 -21.22 22.73 -44.07
N ASP A 796 -20.98 23.67 -45.00
CA ASP A 796 -19.71 23.75 -45.76
C ASP A 796 -18.51 24.03 -44.84
N ILE A 797 -18.78 24.55 -43.63
CA ILE A 797 -17.80 24.85 -42.60
C ILE A 797 -18.31 24.33 -41.25
N LEU A 798 -17.56 23.43 -40.61
CA LEU A 798 -17.84 22.91 -39.27
C LEU A 798 -16.81 23.45 -38.27
N SER A 799 -17.28 23.78 -37.07
CA SER A 799 -16.40 24.06 -35.93
C SER A 799 -16.32 22.82 -35.05
N ILE A 800 -15.13 22.27 -34.88
CA ILE A 800 -14.88 21.05 -34.09
C ILE A 800 -13.88 21.32 -32.96
N ARG A 801 -13.83 20.44 -31.96
CA ARG A 801 -12.84 20.49 -30.87
C ARG A 801 -11.99 19.23 -30.84
N GLY A 802 -10.78 19.36 -30.32
CA GLY A 802 -9.87 18.24 -30.15
C GLY A 802 -8.53 18.73 -29.62
N TYR A 803 -7.50 17.88 -29.72
CA TYR A 803 -6.16 18.22 -29.28
C TYR A 803 -5.08 17.71 -30.23
N GLU A 804 -3.95 18.41 -30.20
CA GLU A 804 -2.71 18.11 -30.92
C GLU A 804 -1.65 17.65 -29.91
N ILE A 805 -1.02 16.51 -30.20
CA ILE A 805 0.10 15.96 -29.43
C ILE A 805 1.10 15.29 -30.36
N HIS A 806 2.00 16.06 -30.96
CA HIS A 806 2.93 15.54 -31.98
C HIS A 806 4.23 16.35 -32.07
N HIS A 807 5.28 15.70 -32.58
CA HIS A 807 6.55 16.34 -32.95
C HIS A 807 6.63 16.71 -34.44
N GLY A 808 5.77 16.11 -35.29
CA GLY A 808 5.85 16.31 -36.73
C GLY A 808 5.29 17.64 -37.20
N GLN A 809 5.96 18.27 -38.17
CA GLN A 809 5.46 19.39 -38.95
C GLN A 809 5.32 18.95 -40.41
N THR A 810 4.11 19.06 -40.95
CA THR A 810 3.81 18.58 -42.31
C THR A 810 3.66 19.74 -43.28
N ARG A 811 4.39 19.66 -44.39
CA ARG A 811 4.31 20.61 -45.52
C ARG A 811 3.91 19.90 -46.80
N ILE A 812 3.34 20.66 -47.74
CA ILE A 812 3.08 20.20 -49.10
C ILE A 812 4.40 20.17 -49.86
N LEU A 813 4.64 19.10 -50.62
CA LEU A 813 5.75 19.04 -51.57
C LEU A 813 5.39 19.87 -52.81
N ALA A 814 6.15 20.93 -53.07
CA ALA A 814 5.95 21.73 -54.29
C ALA A 814 6.22 20.87 -55.53
N ALA A 815 5.55 21.18 -56.65
CA ALA A 815 5.66 20.46 -57.94
C ALA A 815 7.09 20.38 -58.56
N ARG A 816 8.14 20.86 -57.87
CA ARG A 816 9.55 20.82 -58.28
C ARG A 816 10.55 20.55 -57.14
N ASP A 817 10.24 19.66 -56.20
CA ASP A 817 11.26 19.04 -55.33
C ASP A 817 11.63 17.66 -55.91
N GLY A 818 12.57 17.62 -56.87
CA GLY A 818 13.07 16.39 -57.52
C GLY A 818 12.34 15.96 -58.81
N ASP A 819 12.60 14.72 -59.28
CA ASP A 819 12.08 14.12 -60.54
C ASP A 819 10.58 13.77 -60.51
N VAL A 820 9.82 14.27 -59.54
CA VAL A 820 8.39 13.93 -59.36
C VAL A 820 7.52 15.17 -59.53
N CYS A 821 6.77 15.22 -60.63
CA CYS A 821 5.77 16.27 -60.89
C CYS A 821 4.46 15.96 -60.15
N PHE A 822 3.95 16.89 -59.33
CA PHE A 822 2.62 16.83 -58.73
C PHE A 822 1.73 17.95 -59.28
N ASP A 823 0.45 17.64 -59.54
CA ASP A 823 -0.56 18.64 -59.87
C ASP A 823 -1.10 19.27 -58.56
N ASP A 824 -0.63 20.49 -58.27
CA ASP A 824 -0.99 21.32 -57.09
C ASP A 824 -2.50 21.60 -56.97
N THR A 825 -3.31 21.31 -57.99
CA THR A 825 -4.76 21.62 -57.99
C THR A 825 -5.64 20.56 -57.30
N THR A 826 -5.07 19.50 -56.72
CA THR A 826 -5.84 18.33 -56.22
C THR A 826 -5.80 18.09 -54.71
N LEU A 827 -4.96 18.79 -53.92
CA LEU A 827 -4.86 18.59 -52.46
C LEU A 827 -5.66 19.66 -51.71
N PHE A 828 -6.67 19.24 -50.94
CA PHE A 828 -7.59 20.14 -50.25
C PHE A 828 -7.27 20.24 -48.75
N PRO A 829 -6.92 21.43 -48.21
CA PRO A 829 -6.70 21.64 -46.78
C PRO A 829 -8.05 21.69 -46.03
N PHE A 830 -8.59 20.52 -45.70
CA PHE A 830 -9.94 20.39 -45.13
C PHE A 830 -10.02 20.82 -43.66
N MET A 831 -8.90 20.99 -42.95
CA MET A 831 -8.91 21.38 -41.54
C MET A 831 -7.85 22.44 -41.23
N LYS A 832 -8.25 23.46 -40.47
CA LYS A 832 -7.37 24.53 -39.99
C LYS A 832 -7.52 24.82 -38.49
N ASN A 833 -6.43 25.21 -37.85
CA ASN A 833 -6.44 25.71 -36.46
C ASN A 833 -6.92 27.18 -36.39
N SER A 834 -6.99 27.72 -35.17
CA SER A 834 -7.40 29.12 -34.94
C SER A 834 -6.43 30.16 -35.53
N ALA A 835 -5.18 29.78 -35.81
CA ALA A 835 -4.20 30.62 -36.49
C ALA A 835 -4.31 30.58 -38.02
N GLY A 836 -5.19 29.73 -38.57
CA GLY A 836 -5.39 29.55 -40.01
C GLY A 836 -4.40 28.58 -40.66
N GLU A 837 -3.58 27.89 -39.89
CA GLU A 837 -2.64 26.87 -40.36
C GLU A 837 -3.37 25.56 -40.66
N ALA A 838 -3.01 24.89 -41.75
CA ALA A 838 -3.62 23.63 -42.14
C ALA A 838 -3.12 22.48 -41.26
N LEU A 839 -4.06 21.72 -40.70
CA LEU A 839 -3.78 20.55 -39.85
C LEU A 839 -4.21 19.23 -40.46
N GLY A 840 -4.83 19.27 -41.63
CA GLY A 840 -5.20 18.08 -42.35
C GLY A 840 -5.44 18.36 -43.82
N TYR A 841 -5.10 17.37 -44.65
CA TYR A 841 -5.31 17.41 -46.09
C TYR A 841 -6.14 16.21 -46.56
N TRP A 842 -6.83 16.43 -47.66
CA TRP A 842 -7.67 15.44 -48.33
C TRP A 842 -7.39 15.47 -49.83
N LYS A 843 -7.14 14.29 -50.42
CA LYS A 843 -7.11 14.03 -51.86
C LYS A 843 -7.85 12.72 -52.17
N ASP A 844 -8.78 12.75 -53.10
CA ASP A 844 -9.54 11.57 -53.56
C ASP A 844 -10.20 10.76 -52.42
N SER A 845 -9.71 9.55 -52.15
CA SER A 845 -10.16 8.67 -51.07
C SER A 845 -9.21 8.67 -49.86
N VAL A 846 -8.26 9.59 -49.79
CA VAL A 846 -7.23 9.65 -48.75
C VAL A 846 -7.32 10.98 -48.00
N MET A 847 -7.54 10.91 -46.69
CA MET A 847 -7.64 12.07 -45.81
C MET A 847 -6.76 11.85 -44.57
N GLY A 848 -6.19 12.90 -43.99
CA GLY A 848 -5.55 12.75 -42.69
C GLY A 848 -5.32 14.07 -41.97
N THR A 849 -5.21 13.99 -40.64
CA THR A 849 -5.07 15.15 -39.76
C THR A 849 -4.21 14.88 -38.54
N TYR A 850 -3.60 15.92 -37.97
CA TYR A 850 -2.98 15.88 -36.64
C TYR A 850 -3.96 15.83 -35.47
N LEU A 851 -5.24 16.14 -35.70
CA LEU A 851 -6.22 16.29 -34.64
C LEU A 851 -6.68 14.94 -34.06
N HIS A 852 -6.41 14.71 -32.78
CA HIS A 852 -7.06 13.66 -31.99
C HIS A 852 -8.44 14.13 -31.47
N GLY A 853 -9.35 13.18 -31.28
CA GLY A 853 -10.76 13.43 -30.92
C GLY A 853 -11.62 13.89 -32.09
N VAL A 854 -11.15 13.76 -33.34
CA VAL A 854 -11.88 14.27 -34.52
C VAL A 854 -13.28 13.63 -34.64
N PHE A 855 -13.41 12.33 -34.36
CA PHE A 855 -14.68 11.61 -34.41
C PHE A 855 -15.55 11.81 -33.17
N ASP A 856 -15.03 12.39 -32.08
CA ASP A 856 -15.85 12.79 -30.91
C ASP A 856 -16.82 13.92 -31.26
N ASN A 857 -16.58 14.62 -32.38
CA ASN A 857 -17.44 15.66 -32.89
C ASN A 857 -18.56 15.06 -33.74
N ASP A 858 -19.77 14.97 -33.18
CA ASP A 858 -20.92 14.29 -33.78
C ASP A 858 -21.22 14.73 -35.23
N HIS A 859 -21.14 16.04 -35.50
CA HIS A 859 -21.34 16.57 -36.85
C HIS A 859 -20.29 16.07 -37.85
N PHE A 860 -19.02 16.05 -37.45
CA PHE A 860 -17.93 15.57 -38.30
C PHE A 860 -18.05 14.06 -38.53
N ARG A 861 -18.23 13.27 -37.45
CA ARG A 861 -18.40 11.82 -37.53
C ARG A 861 -19.56 11.44 -38.43
N THR A 862 -20.70 12.10 -38.27
CA THR A 862 -21.90 11.85 -39.10
C THR A 862 -21.63 12.20 -40.57
N ALA A 863 -20.99 13.34 -40.86
CA ALA A 863 -20.65 13.74 -42.22
C ALA A 863 -19.69 12.74 -42.90
N PHE A 864 -18.64 12.32 -42.18
CA PHE A 864 -17.69 11.31 -42.64
C PHE A 864 -18.37 9.98 -42.93
N LEU A 865 -19.18 9.46 -42.00
CA LEU A 865 -19.89 8.19 -42.20
C LEU A 865 -20.95 8.27 -43.29
N ASN A 866 -21.67 9.39 -43.42
CA ASN A 866 -22.66 9.57 -44.49
C ASN A 866 -22.01 9.65 -45.87
N MET A 867 -20.80 10.19 -45.99
CA MET A 867 -20.00 10.10 -47.21
C MET A 867 -19.72 8.63 -47.57
N LEU A 868 -19.33 7.79 -46.61
CA LEU A 868 -19.11 6.37 -46.83
C LEU A 868 -20.42 5.63 -47.16
N ARG A 869 -21.52 5.92 -46.45
CA ARG A 869 -22.87 5.37 -46.72
C ARG A 869 -23.31 5.68 -48.15
N LYS A 870 -23.12 6.92 -48.62
CA LYS A 870 -23.43 7.33 -49.99
C LYS A 870 -22.62 6.54 -51.02
N ARG A 871 -21.31 6.33 -50.79
CA ARG A 871 -20.45 5.50 -51.65
C ARG A 871 -20.92 4.04 -51.71
N LYS A 872 -21.33 3.47 -50.57
CA LYS A 872 -21.86 2.10 -50.47
C LYS A 872 -23.34 1.97 -50.87
N LYS A 873 -24.01 3.07 -51.21
CA LYS A 873 -25.47 3.13 -51.51
C LYS A 873 -26.35 2.70 -50.32
N LEU A 874 -25.92 3.00 -49.09
CA LEU A 874 -26.72 2.85 -47.86
C LEU A 874 -27.54 4.11 -47.56
N ALA A 875 -28.59 3.95 -46.75
CA ALA A 875 -29.39 5.08 -46.28
C ALA A 875 -28.56 5.99 -45.35
N LEU A 876 -28.67 7.30 -45.56
CA LEU A 876 -28.04 8.31 -44.72
C LEU A 876 -28.66 8.29 -43.32
N GLN A 877 -27.85 8.58 -42.30
CA GLN A 877 -28.30 8.65 -40.90
C GLN A 877 -28.29 10.10 -40.41
N GLU A 878 -29.22 10.41 -39.51
CA GLU A 878 -29.21 11.66 -38.73
C GLU A 878 -28.06 11.68 -37.71
N ILE A 879 -27.75 12.86 -37.20
CA ILE A 879 -26.68 13.04 -36.21
C ILE A 879 -27.05 12.32 -34.92
N ARG A 880 -26.18 11.41 -34.49
CA ARG A 880 -26.28 10.74 -33.19
C ARG A 880 -25.29 11.38 -32.24
N GLN A 881 -25.74 11.69 -31.03
CA GLN A 881 -24.87 12.25 -30.01
C GLN A 881 -24.02 11.14 -29.36
N ALA A 882 -22.70 11.33 -29.33
CA ALA A 882 -21.82 10.48 -28.56
C ALA A 882 -22.18 10.55 -27.06
N PRO A 883 -21.92 9.48 -26.27
CA PRO A 883 -22.21 9.49 -24.85
C PRO A 883 -21.45 10.62 -24.17
N GLN A 884 -22.16 11.49 -23.45
CA GLN A 884 -21.52 12.54 -22.67
C GLN A 884 -20.82 11.91 -21.48
N ILE A 885 -19.51 12.14 -21.36
CA ILE A 885 -18.67 11.54 -20.30
C ILE A 885 -19.25 11.77 -18.89
N ASP A 886 -19.84 12.95 -18.63
CA ASP A 886 -20.47 13.25 -17.35
C ASP A 886 -21.64 12.33 -17.03
N ARG A 887 -22.47 12.01 -18.03
CA ARG A 887 -23.61 11.10 -17.92
C ARG A 887 -23.15 9.66 -17.70
N GLU A 888 -22.10 9.24 -18.40
CA GLU A 888 -21.54 7.89 -18.23
C GLU A 888 -20.87 7.73 -16.85
N LEU A 889 -20.20 8.77 -16.35
CA LEU A 889 -19.65 8.81 -15.00
C LEU A 889 -20.76 8.73 -13.94
N GLN A 890 -21.91 9.36 -14.20
CA GLN A 890 -23.08 9.25 -13.33
C GLN A 890 -23.65 7.83 -13.32
N LYS A 891 -23.85 7.19 -14.48
CA LYS A 891 -24.29 5.78 -14.54
C LYS A 891 -23.34 4.85 -13.78
N LEU A 892 -22.03 5.08 -13.93
CA LEU A 892 -21.01 4.30 -13.23
C LEU A 892 -21.09 4.50 -11.71
N ALA A 893 -21.25 5.74 -11.25
CA ALA A 893 -21.45 6.06 -9.85
C ALA A 893 -22.68 5.36 -9.28
N ASP A 894 -23.81 5.41 -9.98
CA ASP A 894 -25.06 4.77 -9.56
C ASP A 894 -24.90 3.24 -9.48
N LEU A 895 -24.22 2.63 -10.46
CA LEU A 895 -23.93 1.19 -10.47
C LEU A 895 -23.08 0.77 -9.27
N VAL A 896 -22.01 1.51 -8.98
CA VAL A 896 -21.10 1.21 -7.86
C VAL A 896 -21.77 1.47 -6.52
N GLU A 897 -22.51 2.57 -6.36
CA GLU A 897 -23.23 2.88 -5.13
C GLU A 897 -24.31 1.85 -4.80
N ALA A 898 -24.96 1.26 -5.81
CA ALA A 898 -25.94 0.19 -5.62
C ALA A 898 -25.32 -1.16 -5.20
N ASN A 899 -24.05 -1.40 -5.53
CA ASN A 899 -23.39 -2.71 -5.37
C ASN A 899 -22.20 -2.69 -4.41
N CYS A 900 -21.95 -1.57 -3.73
CA CYS A 900 -20.86 -1.39 -2.78
C CYS A 900 -21.34 -0.65 -1.52
N ASP A 901 -20.83 -1.05 -0.35
CA ASP A 901 -21.17 -0.46 0.94
C ASP A 901 -20.44 0.88 1.16
N ILE A 902 -20.87 1.91 0.42
CA ILE A 902 -20.31 3.27 0.50
C ILE A 902 -20.45 3.85 1.91
N LYS A 903 -21.53 3.50 2.64
CA LYS A 903 -21.74 3.96 4.03
C LYS A 903 -20.64 3.45 4.94
N LYS A 904 -20.26 2.18 4.83
CA LYS A 904 -19.15 1.61 5.59
C LYS A 904 -17.81 2.25 5.22
N MET A 905 -17.58 2.51 3.93
CA MET A 905 -16.37 3.22 3.49
C MET A 905 -16.28 4.63 4.12
N LEU A 906 -17.37 5.38 4.12
CA LEU A 906 -17.45 6.70 4.75
C LEU A 906 -17.28 6.63 6.27
N LYS A 907 -17.82 5.61 6.94
CA LYS A 907 -17.62 5.38 8.38
C LYS A 907 -16.15 5.16 8.71
N ASN A 908 -15.46 4.33 7.93
CA ASN A 908 -14.02 4.07 8.12
C ASN A 908 -13.19 5.37 7.99
N LEU A 909 -13.57 6.24 7.04
CA LEU A 909 -12.97 7.57 6.87
C LEU A 909 -13.37 8.59 7.95
N GLY A 910 -14.30 8.26 8.85
CA GLY A 910 -14.83 9.18 9.87
C GLY A 910 -15.63 10.35 9.27
N LEU A 911 -16.38 10.11 8.18
CA LEU A 911 -17.20 11.08 7.46
C LEU A 911 -18.72 10.93 7.71
N THR A 912 -19.11 10.08 8.67
CA THR A 912 -20.52 9.80 9.03
C THR A 912 -20.86 10.22 10.43
#